data_AF-A0A3M7ELN0-F1
#
_entry.id   AF-A0A3M7ELN0-F1
#
_cell.length_a   1.000
_cell.length_b   1.000
_cell.length_c   1.000
_cell.angle_alpha   90.00
_cell.angle_beta   90.00
_cell.angle_gamma   90.00
#
_symmetry.space_group_name_H-M   'P 1'
#
loop_
_entity.id
_entity.type
_entity.pdbx_description
1 polymer ?
#
loop_
_entity_poly.entity_id
_entity_poly.type
_entity_poly.pdbx_seq_one_letter_code
_entity_poly.pdbx_strand_id
1 'polypeptide(L)'
;MPLLSFGTIVNFVATCGAIGARAAGPVEWRRRSIYQVLTDRFARASDTFDYGVPSCNVEHGLFCGGSWSGIRENLDYIQGMNFDAIWISPVVKQLQQRTGVGDAYAGYWSQDLYQLEPHFGTEEDLKALVAELHSREMLVMVDVVVNHMACPGECDYNTFYPFDSADHYHKFCPMTDAADAFVLQHCWLGDENVGLADLRTEDPWVRETFAEWISQLVSNYSIDGLRIDSAINVEPDFFPGFVDAAGIFATGEVMTGDERLAGEWGESIGSILNYPVYYPLIRAFSSPKGDIASVVAKVNSVKETCVNTTSLATFSENHDVARFASLTSDCSLAENIIVFTIMADGIPIIFQGQEQRQNGSSKWTDNRAPLWEVGFDTSAPLYKLIAVLNKSRKQLLTHNQDFFEQSSEVIFQDSHSFALRKGVPGSQVITILTNYGQDSGQTEVELTNHRYPPGSRVVELLTCANLVVDDRGLLKVTLFAVDSAASFYYKRCSIAMASGPNEHALRMLRSIVEIPVVYACCKLGIFDAWDPDNDQPKTLEQISKSTEVHVSFLEPLLRKLVYAEVLRFDVDRYSDRSTSSSRGYRSGSDSACFFMLMFENGHENLVYLLKWLIKDDNYKRSRQSAARGSNTVVNMRSETEGTTFFDALATDPQHAESFRKGLATMEYFHPFHLGMDEIASHILDTQPNTRDRPALVDVGGADGHFLLLFLEANKSISPETVYLQDLKYAINSARRSKLPGIGVNLQEHNFFDPQPIEGAKAYYIRACLHDWPDDHCTVILRHLAKAMSPDSRLFIAENIKPKDPRSSTSDMDILMMPVSVCERTKTEFESLLHGSGLRLDLVIRKPQGDWAVMVALLAERTRWMSDGSPMIQAPLNDREIP
;
A
#
# COMPACT_ATOMS: atom_id res chain seq x y z
N MET A 1 -52.98 12.58 31.67
CA MET A 1 -52.66 13.43 32.85
C MET A 1 -51.28 14.05 32.65
N PRO A 2 -50.95 15.19 33.27
CA PRO A 2 -50.11 16.20 32.61
C PRO A 2 -48.83 16.64 33.38
N LEU A 3 -47.97 17.40 32.66
CA LEU A 3 -46.80 18.16 33.14
C LEU A 3 -45.60 17.28 33.58
N LEU A 4 -44.32 17.68 33.43
CA LEU A 4 -43.73 19.03 33.38
C LEU A 4 -42.79 19.31 32.19
N SER A 5 -42.77 20.61 31.85
CA SER A 5 -41.80 21.46 31.13
C SER A 5 -40.34 21.00 31.01
N PHE A 6 -39.68 21.09 29.84
CA PHE A 6 -39.22 22.29 29.06
C PHE A 6 -38.02 23.06 29.65
N GLY A 7 -36.94 23.15 28.86
CA GLY A 7 -35.75 24.00 29.08
C GLY A 7 -35.04 24.32 27.75
N THR A 8 -35.11 25.58 27.32
CA THR A 8 -34.60 26.17 26.06
C THR A 8 -33.06 26.05 25.98
N ILE A 9 -32.44 25.47 24.94
CA ILE A 9 -32.14 26.01 23.59
C ILE A 9 -31.53 27.43 23.58
N VAL A 10 -30.21 27.49 23.39
CA VAL A 10 -29.42 28.54 22.70
C VAL A 10 -28.27 27.75 22.02
N ASN A 11 -28.18 27.64 20.68
CA ASN A 11 -27.48 28.54 19.74
C ASN A 11 -25.98 28.77 20.10
N PHE A 12 -25.01 28.76 19.17
CA PHE A 12 -25.10 28.97 17.71
C PHE A 12 -24.10 28.14 16.89
N VAL A 13 -24.31 28.11 15.57
CA VAL A 13 -23.56 27.38 14.53
C VAL A 13 -22.19 27.99 14.19
N ALA A 14 -21.13 27.16 14.20
CA ALA A 14 -19.93 27.15 13.34
C ALA A 14 -19.04 25.97 13.78
N THR A 15 -18.30 25.23 12.94
CA THR A 15 -17.92 25.42 11.53
C THR A 15 -18.25 24.20 10.65
N CYS A 16 -18.55 24.45 9.37
CA CYS A 16 -18.25 23.48 8.31
C CYS A 16 -16.85 23.79 7.77
N GLY A 17 -16.02 22.77 7.52
CA GLY A 17 -14.81 22.94 6.71
C GLY A 17 -13.54 22.30 7.25
N ALA A 18 -13.40 20.98 7.08
CA ALA A 18 -12.13 20.31 6.89
C ALA A 18 -12.36 18.93 6.23
N ILE A 19 -11.65 18.61 5.15
CA ILE A 19 -11.46 17.22 4.72
C ILE A 19 -10.23 16.73 5.47
N GLY A 20 -10.41 16.40 6.75
CA GLY A 20 -9.33 15.87 7.59
C GLY A 20 -9.04 14.41 7.23
N ALA A 21 -7.75 14.07 7.10
CA ALA A 21 -7.33 12.67 7.11
C ALA A 21 -7.76 12.02 8.43
N ARG A 22 -8.26 10.77 8.37
CA ARG A 22 -8.49 9.99 9.59
C ARG A 22 -7.16 9.35 9.99
N ALA A 23 -6.60 9.80 11.11
CA ALA A 23 -5.32 9.32 11.61
C ALA A 23 -5.32 7.80 11.90
N ALA A 24 -4.13 7.20 11.81
CA ALA A 24 -3.95 5.76 11.88
C ALA A 24 -4.14 5.20 13.30
N GLY A 25 -5.15 4.34 13.47
CA GLY A 25 -5.43 3.69 14.76
C GLY A 25 -4.44 2.54 15.08
N PRO A 26 -4.41 2.03 16.34
CA PRO A 26 -3.45 1.01 16.76
C PRO A 26 -3.44 -0.28 15.93
N VAL A 27 -4.58 -0.69 15.34
CA VAL A 27 -4.67 -1.87 14.45
C VAL A 27 -3.94 -1.64 13.12
N GLU A 28 -3.89 -0.40 12.65
CA GLU A 28 -3.16 -0.02 11.44
C GLU A 28 -1.66 -0.01 11.71
N TRP A 29 -1.22 0.56 12.84
CA TRP A 29 0.20 0.62 13.20
C TRP A 29 0.88 -0.75 13.31
N ARG A 30 0.18 -1.80 13.79
CA ARG A 30 0.69 -3.20 13.77
C ARG A 30 1.13 -3.67 12.38
N ARG A 31 0.47 -3.15 11.33
CA ARG A 31 0.66 -3.56 9.93
C ARG A 31 1.86 -2.87 9.27
N ARG A 32 2.35 -1.77 9.87
CA ARG A 32 3.43 -0.93 9.38
C ARG A 32 4.83 -1.51 9.64
N SER A 33 5.84 -0.86 9.05
CA SER A 33 7.26 -1.01 9.36
C SER A 33 7.90 0.38 9.43
N ILE A 34 8.60 0.67 10.54
CA ILE A 34 9.14 2.00 10.88
C ILE A 34 10.63 2.07 10.57
N TYR A 35 11.04 3.13 9.90
CA TYR A 35 12.44 3.55 9.83
C TYR A 35 12.67 4.78 10.73
N GLN A 36 13.50 4.64 11.75
CA GLN A 36 13.83 5.72 12.68
C GLN A 36 14.95 6.59 12.11
N VAL A 37 14.69 7.89 12.01
CA VAL A 37 15.64 8.92 11.60
C VAL A 37 15.89 9.90 12.75
N LEU A 38 17.15 10.30 12.93
CA LEU A 38 17.50 11.40 13.81
C LEU A 38 17.66 12.65 12.92
N THR A 39 16.82 13.67 13.10
CA THR A 39 16.61 14.71 12.06
C THR A 39 17.91 15.40 11.63
N ASP A 40 18.75 15.79 12.59
CA ASP A 40 20.08 16.40 12.34
C ASP A 40 21.08 15.49 11.58
N ARG A 41 20.84 14.17 11.54
CA ARG A 41 21.80 13.15 11.12
C ARG A 41 21.29 12.24 9.99
N PHE A 42 20.08 12.43 9.48
CA PHE A 42 19.61 11.65 8.32
C PHE A 42 20.12 12.25 7.00
N ALA A 43 19.65 13.46 6.66
CA ALA A 43 19.94 14.11 5.39
C ALA A 43 19.92 15.64 5.53
N ARG A 44 20.90 16.30 4.89
CA ARG A 44 20.93 17.76 4.66
C ARG A 44 20.06 18.10 3.44
N ALA A 45 19.44 19.27 3.42
CA ALA A 45 18.66 19.73 2.25
C ALA A 45 19.60 20.17 1.11
N SER A 46 19.16 19.97 -0.14
CA SER A 46 19.97 20.15 -1.35
C SER A 46 20.53 21.56 -1.56
N ASP A 47 19.87 22.59 -1.04
CA ASP A 47 20.30 24.00 -1.08
C ASP A 47 21.29 24.39 0.03
N THR A 48 21.32 23.63 1.14
CA THR A 48 22.28 23.85 2.25
C THR A 48 23.70 23.36 1.95
N PHE A 49 23.88 22.59 0.88
CA PHE A 49 25.10 21.83 0.58
C PHE A 49 26.35 22.69 0.32
N ASP A 50 26.18 23.98 -0.03
CA ASP A 50 27.27 24.88 -0.46
C ASP A 50 27.78 25.83 0.65
N TYR A 51 27.17 25.84 1.85
CA TYR A 51 27.49 26.81 2.91
C TYR A 51 28.65 26.40 3.86
N GLY A 52 29.59 25.58 3.37
CA GLY A 52 30.85 25.30 4.08
C GLY A 52 30.72 24.65 5.46
N VAL A 53 29.57 24.04 5.77
CA VAL A 53 29.32 23.34 7.03
C VAL A 53 30.34 22.21 7.20
N PRO A 54 31.11 22.16 8.30
CA PRO A 54 32.14 21.14 8.50
C PRO A 54 31.63 19.70 8.39
N SER A 55 32.59 18.78 8.18
CA SER A 55 32.39 17.34 8.41
C SER A 55 31.79 17.11 9.79
N CYS A 56 30.81 16.22 9.90
CA CYS A 56 30.05 16.03 11.13
C CYS A 56 30.88 15.24 12.16
N ASN A 57 31.78 15.93 12.89
CA ASN A 57 32.49 15.28 13.99
C ASN A 57 31.52 14.99 15.14
N VAL A 58 31.00 13.77 15.16
CA VAL A 58 30.09 13.27 16.19
C VAL A 58 30.63 13.49 17.60
N GLU A 59 31.95 13.41 17.82
CA GLU A 59 32.56 13.55 19.15
C GLU A 59 32.26 14.88 19.83
N HIS A 60 32.01 15.95 19.06
CA HIS A 60 31.71 17.27 19.61
C HIS A 60 30.24 17.43 20.03
N GLY A 61 29.35 16.52 19.63
CA GLY A 61 27.92 16.57 19.99
C GLY A 61 27.18 17.81 19.47
N LEU A 62 27.52 18.32 18.28
CA LEU A 62 26.95 19.56 17.73
C LEU A 62 25.87 19.28 16.68
N PHE A 63 25.08 20.29 16.31
CA PHE A 63 24.26 20.23 15.10
C PHE A 63 25.15 20.03 13.85
N CYS A 64 24.75 19.10 12.99
CA CYS A 64 25.38 18.77 11.72
C CYS A 64 24.55 19.19 10.49
N GLY A 65 23.35 19.74 10.67
CA GLY A 65 22.56 20.42 9.63
C GLY A 65 21.57 19.53 8.87
N GLY A 66 21.16 18.39 9.45
CA GLY A 66 20.05 17.61 8.91
C GLY A 66 18.69 18.29 9.17
N SER A 67 17.72 18.10 8.27
CA SER A 67 16.48 18.88 8.22
C SER A 67 15.28 18.11 7.70
N TRP A 68 14.05 18.60 7.94
CA TRP A 68 12.82 17.99 7.41
C TRP A 68 12.77 18.02 5.88
N SER A 69 13.23 19.10 5.25
CA SER A 69 13.40 19.16 3.79
C SER A 69 14.42 18.14 3.29
N GLY A 70 15.54 17.93 4.00
CA GLY A 70 16.51 16.88 3.67
C GLY A 70 15.92 15.47 3.80
N ILE A 71 15.11 15.18 4.83
CA ILE A 71 14.38 13.91 4.94
C ILE A 71 13.45 13.74 3.73
N ARG A 72 12.64 14.76 3.40
CA ARG A 72 11.68 14.75 2.29
C ARG A 72 12.35 14.44 0.95
N GLU A 73 13.51 15.05 0.68
CA GLU A 73 14.30 14.83 -0.55
C GLU A 73 14.86 13.39 -0.67
N ASN A 74 14.95 12.64 0.43
CA ASN A 74 15.59 11.32 0.48
C ASN A 74 14.62 10.17 0.83
N LEU A 75 13.30 10.41 0.77
CA LEU A 75 12.27 9.38 1.06
C LEU A 75 12.35 8.16 0.13
N ASP A 76 12.83 8.33 -1.11
CA ASP A 76 13.05 7.23 -2.07
C ASP A 76 13.99 6.13 -1.52
N TYR A 77 14.97 6.49 -0.68
CA TYR A 77 15.87 5.54 -0.03
C TYR A 77 15.15 4.71 1.05
N ILE A 78 14.29 5.36 1.84
CA ILE A 78 13.48 4.69 2.88
C ILE A 78 12.42 3.79 2.22
N GLN A 79 11.72 4.31 1.21
CA GLN A 79 10.68 3.60 0.48
C GLN A 79 11.26 2.45 -0.38
N GLY A 80 12.50 2.57 -0.83
CA GLY A 80 13.26 1.48 -1.48
C GLY A 80 13.48 0.27 -0.56
N MET A 81 13.61 0.49 0.75
CA MET A 81 13.58 -0.56 1.77
C MET A 81 12.15 -1.04 2.14
N ASN A 82 11.12 -0.58 1.42
CA ASN A 82 9.72 -0.96 1.60
C ASN A 82 9.15 -0.65 3.00
N PHE A 83 9.75 0.32 3.73
CA PHE A 83 9.13 0.90 4.92
C PHE A 83 7.91 1.73 4.52
N ASP A 84 6.94 1.82 5.44
CA ASP A 84 5.70 2.60 5.25
C ASP A 84 5.33 3.45 6.48
N ALA A 85 6.30 3.68 7.37
CA ALA A 85 6.29 4.72 8.38
C ALA A 85 7.73 5.22 8.66
N ILE A 86 7.87 6.46 9.11
CA ILE A 86 9.12 6.96 9.71
C ILE A 86 8.89 7.47 11.14
N TRP A 87 9.91 7.36 11.99
CA TRP A 87 9.96 7.99 13.31
C TRP A 87 11.03 9.09 13.27
N ILE A 88 10.64 10.35 13.48
CA ILE A 88 11.54 11.53 13.49
C ILE A 88 11.82 12.03 14.92
N SER A 89 12.98 12.65 15.14
CA SER A 89 13.33 13.36 16.39
C SER A 89 12.26 14.35 16.85
N PRO A 90 12.21 14.71 18.16
CA PRO A 90 11.25 15.68 18.66
C PRO A 90 11.33 17.01 17.93
N VAL A 91 10.17 17.57 17.57
CA VAL A 91 10.07 18.73 16.68
C VAL A 91 10.04 20.08 17.39
N VAL A 92 9.83 20.08 18.71
CA VAL A 92 9.73 21.28 19.55
C VAL A 92 11.09 21.94 19.77
N LYS A 93 11.07 23.25 20.03
CA LYS A 93 12.28 24.07 20.17
C LYS A 93 13.09 23.71 21.41
N GLN A 94 14.39 23.58 21.19
CA GLN A 94 15.37 23.04 22.11
C GLN A 94 16.19 24.12 22.83
N LEU A 95 16.99 23.70 23.81
CA LEU A 95 18.08 24.45 24.42
C LEU A 95 19.07 24.93 23.35
N GLN A 96 19.06 26.24 23.07
CA GLN A 96 19.89 26.87 22.02
C GLN A 96 21.32 27.19 22.49
N GLN A 97 21.58 27.13 23.80
CA GLN A 97 22.89 27.37 24.40
C GLN A 97 23.76 26.13 24.26
N ARG A 98 24.98 26.29 23.72
CA ARG A 98 26.00 25.23 23.73
C ARG A 98 26.40 24.89 25.17
N THR A 99 26.29 23.62 25.52
CA THR A 99 26.52 23.07 26.86
C THR A 99 27.96 22.55 27.01
N GLY A 100 28.32 22.05 28.20
CA GLY A 100 29.58 21.33 28.42
C GLY A 100 29.71 20.01 27.64
N VAL A 101 28.59 19.49 27.10
CA VAL A 101 28.51 18.21 26.38
C VAL A 101 28.10 18.35 24.90
N GLY A 102 27.70 19.54 24.44
CA GLY A 102 27.34 19.80 23.04
C GLY A 102 26.08 20.66 22.85
N ASP A 103 25.43 20.51 21.71
CA ASP A 103 24.17 21.16 21.34
C ASP A 103 23.01 20.15 21.37
N ALA A 104 21.76 20.64 21.38
CA ALA A 104 20.54 19.83 21.50
C ALA A 104 20.12 19.02 20.25
N TYR A 105 21.08 18.62 19.38
CA TYR A 105 20.82 18.11 18.03
C TYR A 105 19.93 16.86 17.91
N ALA A 106 19.71 16.15 19.02
CA ALA A 106 18.87 14.94 19.06
C ALA A 106 17.38 15.24 19.33
N GLY A 107 17.05 16.40 19.90
CA GLY A 107 15.68 16.84 20.18
C GLY A 107 15.15 16.61 21.62
N TYR A 108 15.96 16.09 22.54
CA TYR A 108 15.51 15.73 23.91
C TYR A 108 15.76 16.81 24.98
N TRP A 109 16.14 18.03 24.60
CA TRP A 109 16.41 19.15 25.50
C TRP A 109 15.41 20.30 25.26
N SER A 110 14.11 19.97 25.32
CA SER A 110 13.00 20.91 25.08
C SER A 110 13.04 22.14 25.98
N GLN A 111 12.70 23.31 25.41
CA GLN A 111 12.48 24.56 26.15
C GLN A 111 11.14 25.23 25.84
N ASP A 112 10.65 25.14 24.60
CA ASP A 112 9.39 25.78 24.19
C ASP A 112 8.56 24.80 23.35
N LEU A 113 7.45 24.33 23.94
CA LEU A 113 6.58 23.33 23.31
C LEU A 113 5.77 23.87 22.12
N TYR A 114 5.62 25.19 22.00
CA TYR A 114 4.80 25.84 20.98
C TYR A 114 5.61 26.48 19.84
N GLN A 115 6.94 26.41 19.91
CA GLN A 115 7.85 26.73 18.80
C GLN A 115 8.48 25.45 18.26
N LEU A 116 8.73 25.41 16.95
CA LEU A 116 9.50 24.35 16.30
C LEU A 116 11.01 24.59 16.45
N GLU A 117 11.81 23.52 16.38
CA GLU A 117 13.28 23.60 16.42
C GLU A 117 13.86 24.26 15.15
N PRO A 118 14.39 25.50 15.22
CA PRO A 118 14.81 26.24 14.03
C PRO A 118 15.96 25.61 13.25
N HIS A 119 16.75 24.70 13.84
CA HIS A 119 17.81 23.98 13.10
C HIS A 119 17.26 22.91 12.14
N PHE A 120 16.02 22.44 12.32
CA PHE A 120 15.42 21.38 11.48
C PHE A 120 14.61 21.91 10.29
N GLY A 121 14.18 23.17 10.31
CA GLY A 121 13.48 23.84 9.21
C GLY A 121 12.36 24.77 9.68
N THR A 122 11.45 25.09 8.77
CA THR A 122 10.24 25.91 8.99
C THR A 122 9.00 25.06 9.30
N GLU A 123 7.90 25.73 9.69
CA GLU A 123 6.58 25.10 9.83
C GLU A 123 6.10 24.49 8.50
N GLU A 124 6.41 25.17 7.40
CA GLU A 124 6.16 24.73 6.03
C GLU A 124 7.01 23.51 5.65
N ASP A 125 8.26 23.41 6.08
CA ASP A 125 9.12 22.24 5.83
C ASP A 125 8.57 20.98 6.49
N LEU A 126 8.16 21.07 7.76
CA LEU A 126 7.57 19.95 8.49
C LEU A 126 6.24 19.51 7.84
N LYS A 127 5.35 20.45 7.52
CA LYS A 127 4.08 20.14 6.83
C LYS A 127 4.31 19.55 5.44
N ALA A 128 5.33 20.01 4.70
CA ALA A 128 5.67 19.46 3.39
C ALA A 128 6.30 18.06 3.48
N LEU A 129 7.05 17.74 4.55
CA LEU A 129 7.51 16.37 4.82
C LEU A 129 6.32 15.44 5.09
N VAL A 130 5.38 15.82 5.95
CA VAL A 130 4.20 14.99 6.26
C VAL A 130 3.31 14.81 5.03
N ALA A 131 3.05 15.88 4.27
CA ALA A 131 2.26 15.79 3.04
C ALA A 131 2.89 14.85 1.97
N GLU A 132 4.22 14.81 1.87
CA GLU A 132 4.93 13.90 0.96
C GLU A 132 4.97 12.44 1.48
N LEU A 133 4.99 12.23 2.80
CA LEU A 133 4.80 10.89 3.38
C LEU A 133 3.39 10.38 3.08
N HIS A 134 2.37 11.20 3.32
CA HIS A 134 0.96 10.87 3.05
C HIS A 134 0.70 10.61 1.56
N SER A 135 1.35 11.36 0.65
CA SER A 135 1.25 11.11 -0.81
C SER A 135 1.80 9.73 -1.23
N ARG A 136 2.66 9.13 -0.39
CA ARG A 136 3.35 7.85 -0.60
C ARG A 136 2.74 6.67 0.17
N GLU A 137 1.57 6.84 0.79
CA GLU A 137 0.95 5.90 1.75
C GLU A 137 1.80 5.62 3.02
N MET A 138 2.75 6.51 3.33
CA MET A 138 3.65 6.40 4.49
C MET A 138 3.12 7.24 5.66
N LEU A 139 3.29 6.74 6.89
CA LEU A 139 2.89 7.46 8.11
C LEU A 139 4.06 8.21 8.77
N VAL A 140 3.76 9.27 9.51
CA VAL A 140 4.73 9.97 10.38
C VAL A 140 4.49 9.64 11.85
N MET A 141 5.54 9.17 12.51
CA MET A 141 5.65 9.10 13.97
C MET A 141 6.55 10.23 14.46
N VAL A 142 6.05 11.03 15.40
CA VAL A 142 6.82 12.12 16.02
C VAL A 142 7.19 11.72 17.45
N ASP A 143 8.44 11.99 17.81
CA ASP A 143 8.94 11.78 19.15
C ASP A 143 8.55 12.95 20.07
N VAL A 144 8.18 12.67 21.32
CA VAL A 144 7.71 13.69 22.28
C VAL A 144 8.28 13.45 23.68
N VAL A 145 8.85 14.49 24.27
CA VAL A 145 9.30 14.50 25.67
C VAL A 145 8.18 15.08 26.54
N VAL A 146 7.70 14.28 27.50
CA VAL A 146 6.69 14.72 28.50
C VAL A 146 7.27 14.85 29.91
N ASN A 147 8.45 14.28 30.16
CA ASN A 147 9.05 14.21 31.49
C ASN A 147 9.72 15.51 31.95
N HIS A 148 10.41 16.23 31.07
CA HIS A 148 11.33 17.28 31.50
C HIS A 148 11.53 18.41 30.48
N MET A 149 12.02 19.55 30.98
CA MET A 149 12.53 20.69 30.20
C MET A 149 14.02 20.89 30.52
N ALA A 150 14.85 21.34 29.58
CA ALA A 150 16.31 21.30 29.74
C ALA A 150 16.98 22.66 29.91
N CYS A 151 17.95 22.74 30.84
CA CYS A 151 18.70 23.96 31.12
C CYS A 151 20.22 23.73 31.18
N PRO A 152 21.04 24.77 30.91
CA PRO A 152 22.49 24.67 30.93
C PRO A 152 23.03 24.86 32.37
N GLY A 153 22.95 23.80 33.18
CA GLY A 153 23.34 23.81 34.58
C GLY A 153 22.17 24.15 35.52
N GLU A 154 22.15 25.36 36.10
CA GLU A 154 21.05 25.83 36.95
C GLU A 154 19.89 26.35 36.10
N CYS A 155 18.65 25.92 36.39
CA CYS A 155 17.49 26.25 35.56
C CYS A 155 16.87 27.61 35.89
N ASP A 156 16.88 28.52 34.91
CA ASP A 156 15.99 29.68 34.89
C ASP A 156 14.65 29.28 34.26
N TYR A 157 13.65 29.02 35.11
CA TYR A 157 12.32 28.59 34.66
C TYR A 157 11.63 29.57 33.70
N ASN A 158 11.98 30.86 33.74
CA ASN A 158 11.46 31.88 32.81
C ASN A 158 11.89 31.64 31.34
N THR A 159 12.80 30.69 31.09
CA THR A 159 13.19 30.26 29.73
C THR A 159 12.31 29.16 29.15
N PHE A 160 11.44 28.56 29.97
CA PHE A 160 10.55 27.48 29.56
C PHE A 160 9.16 27.99 29.17
N TYR A 161 8.55 27.39 28.15
CA TYR A 161 7.17 27.68 27.75
C TYR A 161 6.42 26.38 27.38
N PRO A 162 5.21 26.13 27.94
CA PRO A 162 4.42 26.99 28.82
C PRO A 162 4.81 26.94 30.31
N PHE A 163 5.77 26.10 30.68
CA PHE A 163 6.07 25.77 32.08
C PHE A 163 7.03 26.78 32.76
N ASP A 164 6.64 28.05 32.83
CA ASP A 164 7.52 29.18 33.23
C ASP A 164 7.81 29.32 34.74
N SER A 165 7.10 28.59 35.61
CA SER A 165 7.26 28.60 37.07
C SER A 165 7.90 27.33 37.62
N ALA A 166 8.71 27.49 38.68
CA ALA A 166 9.29 26.40 39.47
C ALA A 166 8.24 25.48 40.13
N ASP A 167 7.01 25.97 40.34
CA ASP A 167 5.92 25.18 40.95
C ASP A 167 5.44 24.03 40.03
N HIS A 168 5.75 24.09 38.73
CA HIS A 168 5.45 23.05 37.75
C HIS A 168 6.43 21.86 37.79
N TYR A 169 7.47 21.91 38.64
CA TYR A 169 8.59 20.96 38.63
C TYR A 169 8.79 20.28 39.98
N HIS A 170 9.31 19.05 39.94
CA HIS A 170 9.79 18.37 41.13
C HIS A 170 10.99 19.10 41.71
N LYS A 171 11.12 19.08 43.04
CA LYS A 171 12.29 19.68 43.70
C LYS A 171 13.52 18.86 43.38
N PHE A 172 14.56 19.50 42.86
CA PHE A 172 15.81 18.84 42.47
C PHE A 172 16.31 17.82 43.51
N CYS A 173 16.25 16.56 43.10
CA CYS A 173 17.06 15.46 43.60
C CYS A 173 17.66 14.76 42.36
N PRO A 174 18.91 14.29 42.41
CA PRO A 174 19.49 13.56 41.28
C PRO A 174 18.97 12.12 41.21
N MET A 175 18.92 11.56 40.00
CA MET A 175 18.62 10.14 39.73
C MET A 175 19.71 9.20 40.30
N THR A 176 19.63 8.86 41.60
CA THR A 176 20.67 8.06 42.28
C THR A 176 20.46 6.55 42.26
N ASP A 177 19.21 6.09 42.16
CA ASP A 177 18.87 4.66 42.15
C ASP A 177 17.57 4.44 41.36
N ALA A 178 17.68 3.87 40.16
CA ALA A 178 16.54 3.58 39.29
C ALA A 178 15.69 2.38 39.75
N ALA A 179 16.05 1.71 40.86
CA ALA A 179 15.23 0.67 41.48
C ALA A 179 14.27 1.22 42.57
N ASP A 180 14.43 2.46 43.01
CA ASP A 180 13.46 3.14 43.88
C ASP A 180 12.45 3.89 43.01
N ALA A 181 11.17 3.50 43.09
CA ALA A 181 10.11 4.07 42.26
C ALA A 181 9.88 5.57 42.48
N PHE A 182 10.16 6.11 43.67
CA PHE A 182 10.08 7.55 43.90
C PHE A 182 11.23 8.27 43.19
N VAL A 183 12.46 7.78 43.31
CA VAL A 183 13.63 8.36 42.63
C VAL A 183 13.48 8.26 41.12
N LEU A 184 12.96 7.12 40.62
CA LEU A 184 12.70 6.89 39.20
C LEU A 184 11.70 7.88 38.59
N GLN A 185 10.72 8.37 39.37
CA GLN A 185 9.57 9.15 38.87
C GLN A 185 9.49 10.61 39.37
N HIS A 186 10.38 11.04 40.26
CA HIS A 186 10.32 12.37 40.89
C HIS A 186 11.71 13.04 41.05
N CYS A 187 12.79 12.42 40.56
CA CYS A 187 14.14 12.95 40.61
C CYS A 187 14.69 13.20 39.20
N TRP A 188 15.45 14.29 39.08
CA TRP A 188 15.88 14.86 37.82
C TRP A 188 16.91 13.97 37.11
N LEU A 189 16.69 13.82 35.81
CA LEU A 189 17.65 13.28 34.86
C LEU A 189 18.72 14.34 34.51
N GLY A 190 19.73 13.94 33.74
CA GLY A 190 20.84 14.82 33.33
C GLY A 190 21.97 14.91 34.35
N ASP A 191 22.74 15.98 34.30
CA ASP A 191 23.92 16.21 35.13
C ASP A 191 24.21 17.71 35.39
N GLU A 192 25.37 18.05 35.96
CA GLU A 192 25.77 19.44 36.23
C GLU A 192 26.06 20.27 34.95
N ASN A 193 26.17 19.64 33.78
CA ASN A 193 26.34 20.31 32.48
C ASN A 193 24.99 20.61 31.82
N VAL A 194 24.03 19.69 31.94
CA VAL A 194 22.65 19.81 31.43
C VAL A 194 21.67 19.25 32.46
N GLY A 195 20.98 20.14 33.16
CA GLY A 195 19.91 19.77 34.08
C GLY A 195 18.62 19.51 33.29
N LEU A 196 18.01 18.35 33.51
CA LEU A 196 16.69 18.03 32.96
C LEU A 196 15.65 18.23 34.06
N ALA A 197 15.02 19.41 34.05
CA ALA A 197 14.04 19.84 35.04
C ALA A 197 12.80 18.97 34.93
N ASP A 198 12.62 18.10 35.93
CA ASP A 198 11.59 17.07 35.99
C ASP A 198 10.22 17.69 36.30
N LEU A 199 9.25 17.49 35.40
CA LEU A 199 7.92 18.10 35.49
C LEU A 199 7.03 17.33 36.47
N ARG A 200 6.17 18.06 37.17
CA ARG A 200 5.13 17.50 38.04
C ARG A 200 3.95 16.98 37.24
N THR A 201 4.14 15.82 36.61
CA THR A 201 3.12 15.13 35.81
C THR A 201 1.92 14.68 36.63
N GLU A 202 2.00 14.64 37.97
CA GLU A 202 0.87 14.41 38.86
C GLU A 202 -0.01 15.66 39.04
N ASP A 203 0.46 16.84 38.63
CA ASP A 203 -0.30 18.09 38.73
C ASP A 203 -1.41 18.19 37.66
N PRO A 204 -2.68 18.42 38.03
CA PRO A 204 -3.78 18.52 37.07
C PRO A 204 -3.56 19.59 35.99
N TRP A 205 -2.90 20.72 36.31
CA TRP A 205 -2.67 21.77 35.32
C TRP A 205 -1.58 21.40 34.32
N VAL A 206 -0.52 20.69 34.75
CA VAL A 206 0.52 20.16 33.86
C VAL A 206 -0.08 19.12 32.91
N ARG A 207 -0.97 18.25 33.42
CA ARG A 207 -1.72 17.27 32.61
C ARG A 207 -2.66 17.93 31.58
N GLU A 208 -3.45 18.92 32.00
CA GLU A 208 -4.34 19.67 31.11
C GLU A 208 -3.55 20.41 30.01
N THR A 209 -2.43 21.03 30.39
CA THR A 209 -1.52 21.72 29.46
C THR A 209 -0.90 20.77 28.44
N PHE A 210 -0.43 19.59 28.85
CA PHE A 210 0.08 18.58 27.91
C PHE A 210 -1.00 18.01 27.00
N ALA A 211 -2.22 17.82 27.50
CA ALA A 211 -3.37 17.36 26.71
C ALA A 211 -3.78 18.37 25.63
N GLU A 212 -3.87 19.66 25.98
CA GLU A 212 -4.11 20.74 25.01
C GLU A 212 -2.98 20.83 23.97
N TRP A 213 -1.73 20.74 24.41
CA TRP A 213 -0.56 20.82 23.53
C TRP A 213 -0.51 19.66 22.53
N ILE A 214 -0.64 18.40 22.99
CA ILE A 214 -0.49 17.25 22.09
C ILE A 214 -1.61 17.18 21.06
N SER A 215 -2.85 17.52 21.45
CA SER A 215 -3.98 17.60 20.53
C SER A 215 -3.75 18.66 19.44
N GLN A 216 -3.19 19.82 19.82
CA GLN A 216 -2.78 20.86 18.86
C GLN A 216 -1.62 20.41 17.97
N LEU A 217 -0.57 19.77 18.52
CA LEU A 217 0.56 19.28 17.75
C LEU A 217 0.12 18.28 16.67
N VAL A 218 -0.70 17.30 17.06
CA VAL A 218 -1.26 16.29 16.15
C VAL A 218 -2.13 16.94 15.07
N SER A 219 -3.03 17.85 15.45
CA SER A 219 -3.95 18.50 14.50
C SER A 219 -3.28 19.52 13.59
N ASN A 220 -2.20 20.18 14.02
CA ASN A 220 -1.52 21.22 13.22
C ASN A 220 -0.59 20.62 12.16
N TYR A 221 0.00 19.46 12.43
CA TYR A 221 0.99 18.81 11.57
C TYR A 221 0.51 17.50 10.94
N SER A 222 -0.72 17.04 11.23
CA SER A 222 -1.30 15.79 10.73
C SER A 222 -0.48 14.55 11.11
N ILE A 223 -0.11 14.44 12.39
CA ILE A 223 0.74 13.35 12.91
C ILE A 223 -0.06 12.05 13.03
N ASP A 224 0.52 10.91 12.60
CA ASP A 224 -0.17 9.62 12.59
C ASP A 224 0.11 8.76 13.84
N GLY A 225 1.23 8.99 14.53
CA GLY A 225 1.58 8.32 15.77
C GLY A 225 2.66 9.03 16.59
N LEU A 226 2.87 8.58 17.83
CA LEU A 226 3.84 9.13 18.77
C LEU A 226 4.82 8.07 19.28
N ARG A 227 6.10 8.44 19.45
CA ARG A 227 6.99 7.78 20.42
C ARG A 227 7.14 8.72 21.62
N ILE A 228 6.96 8.22 22.83
CA ILE A 228 7.06 9.03 24.05
C ILE A 228 8.40 8.74 24.72
N ASP A 229 9.25 9.76 24.82
CA ASP A 229 10.57 9.70 25.45
C ASP A 229 10.47 9.55 26.98
N SER A 230 11.48 8.89 27.59
CA SER A 230 11.63 8.76 29.04
C SER A 230 10.36 8.28 29.78
N ALA A 231 9.48 7.51 29.12
CA ALA A 231 8.13 7.25 29.65
C ALA A 231 8.15 6.51 31.00
N ILE A 232 9.16 5.67 31.27
CA ILE A 232 9.36 5.01 32.58
C ILE A 232 9.58 5.99 33.76
N ASN A 233 9.99 7.23 33.48
CA ASN A 233 10.22 8.27 34.47
C ASN A 233 8.97 9.10 34.77
N VAL A 234 7.87 8.89 34.04
CA VAL A 234 6.55 9.47 34.32
C VAL A 234 5.60 8.38 34.84
N GLU A 235 4.70 8.72 35.76
CA GLU A 235 3.81 7.75 36.40
C GLU A 235 2.76 7.18 35.40
N PRO A 236 2.44 5.87 35.46
CA PRO A 236 1.49 5.25 34.54
C PRO A 236 0.11 5.93 34.46
N ASP A 237 -0.33 6.61 35.51
CA ASP A 237 -1.61 7.34 35.57
C ASP A 237 -1.65 8.61 34.69
N PHE A 238 -0.51 9.10 34.18
CA PHE A 238 -0.45 10.26 33.27
C PHE A 238 -0.96 9.90 31.87
N PHE A 239 -0.50 8.78 31.33
CA PHE A 239 -0.59 8.48 29.90
C PHE A 239 -1.98 8.30 29.31
N PRO A 240 -2.99 7.71 29.99
CA PRO A 240 -4.30 7.49 29.36
C PRO A 240 -4.95 8.81 28.90
N GLY A 241 -4.88 9.87 29.71
CA GLY A 241 -5.39 11.19 29.34
C GLY A 241 -4.58 11.87 28.23
N PHE A 242 -3.26 11.67 28.21
CA PHE A 242 -2.38 12.20 27.16
C PHE A 242 -2.63 11.51 25.80
N VAL A 243 -2.76 10.19 25.78
CA VAL A 243 -3.01 9.38 24.58
C VAL A 243 -4.43 9.61 24.05
N ASP A 244 -5.45 9.69 24.93
CA ASP A 244 -6.81 10.05 24.54
C ASP A 244 -6.88 11.47 23.93
N ALA A 245 -6.13 12.43 24.46
CA ALA A 245 -6.06 13.80 23.93
C ALA A 245 -5.30 13.90 22.59
N ALA A 246 -4.28 13.06 22.39
CA ALA A 246 -3.59 12.91 21.11
C ALA A 246 -4.48 12.24 20.04
N GLY A 247 -5.35 11.30 20.45
CA GLY A 247 -6.32 10.63 19.57
C GLY A 247 -5.71 9.65 18.55
N ILE A 248 -4.42 9.33 18.68
CA ILE A 248 -3.61 8.54 17.74
C ILE A 248 -2.82 7.45 18.48
N PHE A 249 -2.16 6.56 17.74
CA PHE A 249 -1.29 5.54 18.33
C PHE A 249 -0.07 6.16 19.03
N ALA A 250 0.27 5.66 20.22
CA ALA A 250 1.48 6.02 20.94
C ALA A 250 2.26 4.78 21.36
N THR A 251 3.59 4.90 21.47
CA THR A 251 4.47 3.87 22.05
C THR A 251 5.49 4.51 22.99
N GLY A 252 5.56 4.02 24.24
CA GLY A 252 6.45 4.59 25.26
C GLY A 252 7.86 3.99 25.27
N GLU A 253 8.88 4.81 25.51
CA GLU A 253 10.17 4.31 25.95
C GLU A 253 10.13 3.86 27.41
N VAL A 254 10.23 2.55 27.61
CA VAL A 254 10.27 1.95 28.94
C VAL A 254 11.55 1.11 29.04
N MET A 255 12.66 1.80 29.33
CA MET A 255 14.03 1.30 29.20
C MET A 255 14.42 0.30 30.32
N THR A 256 13.73 -0.84 30.37
CA THR A 256 13.98 -1.91 31.34
C THR A 256 13.99 -3.30 30.71
N GLY A 257 14.76 -4.21 31.31
CA GLY A 257 14.75 -5.63 30.97
C GLY A 257 13.62 -6.43 31.63
N ASP A 258 12.87 -5.82 32.56
CA ASP A 258 11.77 -6.44 33.30
C ASP A 258 10.43 -6.24 32.56
N GLU A 259 9.86 -7.35 32.10
CA GLU A 259 8.61 -7.40 31.33
C GLU A 259 7.35 -7.12 32.16
N ARG A 260 7.43 -7.20 33.49
CA ARG A 260 6.31 -6.89 34.40
C ARG A 260 6.26 -5.41 34.66
N LEU A 261 7.40 -4.83 35.06
CA LEU A 261 7.53 -3.38 35.20
C LEU A 261 7.18 -2.69 33.89
N ALA A 262 7.72 -3.15 32.76
CA ALA A 262 7.38 -2.59 31.45
C ALA A 262 5.90 -2.77 31.07
N GLY A 263 5.27 -3.84 31.54
CA GLY A 263 3.85 -4.14 31.30
C GLY A 263 2.89 -3.07 31.83
N GLU A 264 3.22 -2.42 32.95
CA GLU A 264 2.39 -1.38 33.58
C GLU A 264 2.21 -0.15 32.66
N TRP A 265 3.28 0.33 32.04
CA TRP A 265 3.21 1.36 30.99
C TRP A 265 2.63 0.83 29.67
N GLY A 266 2.82 -0.47 29.38
CA GLY A 266 2.17 -1.14 28.25
C GLY A 266 0.64 -1.14 28.36
N GLU A 267 0.09 -1.21 29.57
CA GLU A 267 -1.34 -1.06 29.87
C GLU A 267 -1.80 0.41 29.72
N SER A 268 -1.04 1.37 30.24
CA SER A 268 -1.42 2.80 30.21
C SER A 268 -1.23 3.52 28.87
N ILE A 269 -0.26 3.10 28.05
CA ILE A 269 0.05 3.71 26.72
C ILE A 269 -0.54 2.88 25.58
N GLY A 270 -0.72 1.57 25.77
CA GLY A 270 -1.15 0.61 24.74
C GLY A 270 -0.03 0.07 23.85
N SER A 271 1.17 0.66 23.91
CA SER A 271 2.41 0.13 23.33
C SER A 271 3.65 0.68 24.05
N ILE A 272 4.75 -0.08 23.98
CA ILE A 272 6.08 0.30 24.46
C ILE A 272 7.16 -0.21 23.51
N LEU A 273 8.35 0.41 23.57
CA LEU A 273 9.58 -0.14 22.98
C LEU A 273 9.95 -1.46 23.66
N ASN A 274 10.28 -2.48 22.87
CA ASN A 274 10.47 -3.88 23.32
C ASN A 274 11.85 -4.13 23.96
N TYR A 275 12.27 -3.24 24.87
CA TYR A 275 13.48 -3.38 25.68
C TYR A 275 13.60 -4.73 26.41
N PRO A 276 12.52 -5.34 26.96
CA PRO A 276 12.60 -6.64 27.60
C PRO A 276 13.20 -7.74 26.71
N VAL A 277 12.84 -7.77 25.41
CA VAL A 277 13.39 -8.74 24.42
C VAL A 277 14.74 -8.29 23.85
N TYR A 278 14.94 -6.98 23.66
CA TYR A 278 16.19 -6.41 23.14
C TYR A 278 17.44 -6.92 23.88
N TYR A 279 17.46 -6.83 25.22
CA TYR A 279 18.66 -7.18 25.99
C TYR A 279 19.14 -8.64 25.83
N PRO A 280 18.29 -9.69 25.95
CA PRO A 280 18.70 -11.06 25.65
C PRO A 280 18.97 -11.29 24.16
N LEU A 281 18.21 -10.66 23.25
CA LEU A 281 18.43 -10.80 21.79
C LEU A 281 19.85 -10.37 21.41
N ILE A 282 20.28 -9.17 21.80
CA ILE A 282 21.61 -8.66 21.47
C ILE A 282 22.71 -9.53 22.08
N ARG A 283 22.57 -9.98 23.35
CA ARG A 283 23.53 -10.91 23.97
C ARG A 283 23.60 -12.28 23.31
N ALA A 284 22.50 -12.76 22.72
CA ALA A 284 22.45 -14.06 22.07
C ALA A 284 23.05 -14.04 20.66
N PHE A 285 22.96 -12.90 19.97
CA PHE A 285 23.44 -12.75 18.58
C PHE A 285 24.76 -11.98 18.44
N SER A 286 25.24 -11.24 19.44
CA SER A 286 26.56 -10.57 19.35
C SER A 286 27.76 -11.53 19.33
N SER A 287 27.54 -12.85 19.48
CA SER A 287 28.59 -13.88 19.40
C SER A 287 28.01 -15.26 19.12
N PRO A 288 28.71 -16.15 18.39
CA PRO A 288 28.32 -17.57 18.23
C PRO A 288 28.38 -18.44 19.50
N LYS A 289 28.53 -17.81 20.67
CA LYS A 289 28.45 -18.43 22.00
C LYS A 289 27.35 -17.79 22.87
N GLY A 290 26.52 -16.92 22.27
CA GLY A 290 25.42 -16.26 22.96
C GLY A 290 24.29 -17.23 23.31
N ASP A 291 23.55 -16.92 24.38
CA ASP A 291 22.53 -17.82 24.92
C ASP A 291 21.15 -17.61 24.26
N ILE A 292 20.81 -18.52 23.34
CA ILE A 292 19.51 -18.59 22.68
C ILE A 292 18.37 -18.93 23.67
N ALA A 293 18.66 -19.66 24.76
CA ALA A 293 17.63 -20.03 25.73
C ALA A 293 17.09 -18.80 26.49
N SER A 294 17.94 -17.83 26.81
CA SER A 294 17.52 -16.53 27.35
C SER A 294 16.58 -15.76 26.41
N VAL A 295 16.75 -15.87 25.09
CA VAL A 295 15.83 -15.22 24.13
C VAL A 295 14.48 -15.91 24.14
N VAL A 296 14.44 -17.24 24.01
CA VAL A 296 13.19 -18.02 24.02
C VAL A 296 12.42 -17.85 25.32
N ALA A 297 13.12 -17.90 26.47
CA ALA A 297 12.51 -17.70 27.78
C ALA A 297 11.87 -16.32 27.90
N LYS A 298 12.55 -15.26 27.44
CA LYS A 298 12.02 -13.90 27.46
C LYS A 298 10.86 -13.69 26.48
N VAL A 299 10.94 -14.22 25.25
CA VAL A 299 9.85 -14.14 24.26
C VAL A 299 8.57 -14.78 24.80
N ASN A 300 8.67 -15.93 25.48
CA ASN A 300 7.52 -16.57 26.13
C ASN A 300 7.03 -15.75 27.33
N SER A 301 7.92 -15.27 28.21
CA SER A 301 7.55 -14.50 29.40
C SER A 301 6.89 -13.15 29.07
N VAL A 302 7.38 -12.45 28.05
CA VAL A 302 6.76 -11.21 27.51
C VAL A 302 5.38 -11.50 26.91
N LYS A 303 5.19 -12.66 26.28
CA LYS A 303 3.88 -13.11 25.77
C LYS A 303 2.89 -13.52 26.88
N GLU A 304 3.40 -14.01 28.01
CA GLU A 304 2.58 -14.33 29.19
C GLU A 304 2.26 -13.11 30.05
N THR A 305 3.06 -12.04 29.96
CA THR A 305 2.99 -10.86 30.85
C THR A 305 2.38 -9.63 30.18
N CYS A 306 2.77 -9.28 28.96
CA CYS A 306 2.33 -8.03 28.31
C CYS A 306 1.00 -8.24 27.57
N VAL A 307 0.05 -7.32 27.75
CA VAL A 307 -1.33 -7.39 27.21
C VAL A 307 -1.41 -7.78 25.73
N ASN A 308 -0.53 -7.25 24.89
CA ASN A 308 -0.49 -7.62 23.48
C ASN A 308 0.90 -7.45 22.83
N THR A 309 1.62 -8.56 22.64
CA THR A 309 2.92 -8.58 21.96
C THR A 309 2.88 -8.00 20.54
N THR A 310 1.74 -8.09 19.83
CA THR A 310 1.63 -7.58 18.46
C THR A 310 1.61 -6.05 18.37
N SER A 311 1.33 -5.34 19.48
CA SER A 311 1.38 -3.87 19.54
C SER A 311 2.74 -3.31 19.92
N LEU A 312 3.65 -4.10 20.52
CA LEU A 312 4.96 -3.65 21.00
C LEU A 312 5.83 -3.13 19.83
N ALA A 313 6.70 -2.17 20.09
CA ALA A 313 7.66 -1.67 19.11
C ALA A 313 9.00 -2.43 19.21
N THR A 314 9.23 -3.37 18.31
CA THR A 314 10.39 -4.27 18.31
C THR A 314 11.54 -3.68 17.51
N PHE A 315 12.73 -3.59 18.12
CA PHE A 315 13.93 -2.97 17.54
C PHE A 315 15.20 -3.78 17.89
N SER A 316 16.31 -3.48 17.22
CA SER A 316 17.65 -4.03 17.53
C SER A 316 18.80 -3.02 17.52
N GLU A 317 18.59 -1.81 17.01
CA GLU A 317 19.42 -0.62 17.26
C GLU A 317 18.50 0.57 17.54
N ASN A 318 18.99 1.55 18.31
CA ASN A 318 18.40 2.89 18.48
C ASN A 318 19.53 3.90 18.77
N HIS A 319 19.18 5.14 19.13
CA HIS A 319 20.13 6.23 19.34
C HIS A 319 20.78 6.31 20.74
N ASP A 320 20.52 5.35 21.64
CA ASP A 320 21.03 5.34 23.03
C ASP A 320 21.83 4.08 23.38
N VAL A 321 21.67 3.02 22.59
CA VAL A 321 22.44 1.79 22.72
C VAL A 321 23.62 1.75 21.73
N ALA A 322 24.64 0.96 22.03
CA ALA A 322 25.71 0.65 21.07
C ALA A 322 25.12 -0.02 19.82
N ARG A 323 25.61 0.37 18.64
CA ARG A 323 25.19 -0.29 17.39
C ARG A 323 25.71 -1.71 17.34
N PHE A 324 24.96 -2.62 16.73
CA PHE A 324 25.28 -4.03 16.70
C PHE A 324 26.60 -4.32 15.98
N ALA A 325 26.92 -3.53 14.94
CA ALA A 325 28.21 -3.59 14.25
C ALA A 325 29.41 -3.12 15.10
N SER A 326 29.18 -2.47 16.26
CA SER A 326 30.22 -2.20 17.26
C SER A 326 30.49 -3.41 18.17
N LEU A 327 29.53 -4.34 18.25
CA LEU A 327 29.59 -5.53 19.12
C LEU A 327 30.14 -6.75 18.37
N THR A 328 29.85 -6.87 17.07
CA THR A 328 30.38 -7.92 16.21
C THR A 328 30.58 -7.46 14.76
N SER A 329 31.67 -7.92 14.14
CA SER A 329 31.95 -7.74 12.72
C SER A 329 31.30 -8.80 11.82
N ASP A 330 30.68 -9.83 12.40
CA ASP A 330 29.97 -10.90 11.68
C ASP A 330 28.71 -10.37 10.98
N CYS A 331 28.59 -10.61 9.66
CA CYS A 331 27.43 -10.14 8.89
C CYS A 331 26.21 -11.06 9.06
N SER A 332 26.40 -12.37 9.15
CA SER A 332 25.29 -13.34 9.32
C SER A 332 24.56 -13.13 10.65
N LEU A 333 25.27 -12.71 11.70
CA LEU A 333 24.66 -12.34 12.99
C LEU A 333 23.82 -11.05 12.88
N ALA A 334 24.28 -10.06 12.09
CA ALA A 334 23.55 -8.82 11.83
C ALA A 334 22.28 -9.06 10.99
N GLU A 335 22.36 -9.97 10.01
CA GLU A 335 21.20 -10.40 9.24
C GLU A 335 20.13 -11.07 10.12
N ASN A 336 20.55 -11.93 11.07
CA ASN A 336 19.61 -12.62 11.96
C ASN A 336 18.85 -11.67 12.90
N ILE A 337 19.48 -10.64 13.50
CA ILE A 337 18.75 -9.68 14.34
C ILE A 337 17.75 -8.84 13.55
N ILE A 338 18.04 -8.54 12.28
CA ILE A 338 17.12 -7.83 11.36
C ILE A 338 15.93 -8.74 11.00
N VAL A 339 16.18 -10.03 10.71
CA VAL A 339 15.12 -11.03 10.48
C VAL A 339 14.22 -11.17 11.72
N PHE A 340 14.78 -11.22 12.94
CA PHE A 340 13.98 -11.19 14.17
C PHE A 340 13.15 -9.90 14.24
N THR A 341 13.80 -8.75 14.08
CA THR A 341 13.16 -7.43 14.22
C THR A 341 11.94 -7.32 13.31
N ILE A 342 12.07 -7.65 12.02
CA ILE A 342 10.99 -7.47 11.03
C ILE A 342 9.92 -8.59 11.08
N MET A 343 10.29 -9.83 11.43
CA MET A 343 9.39 -11.00 11.29
C MET A 343 8.84 -11.58 12.61
N ALA A 344 9.25 -11.07 13.77
CA ALA A 344 8.70 -11.46 15.06
C ALA A 344 7.38 -10.71 15.39
N ASP A 345 7.01 -10.71 16.67
CA ASP A 345 5.89 -9.90 17.16
C ASP A 345 6.24 -8.42 17.27
N GLY A 346 5.22 -7.58 17.08
CA GLY A 346 5.30 -6.14 17.20
C GLY A 346 5.38 -5.39 15.87
N ILE A 347 5.52 -4.08 16.00
CA ILE A 347 5.82 -3.11 14.95
C ILE A 347 7.35 -3.03 14.85
N PRO A 348 7.96 -3.37 13.71
CA PRO A 348 9.41 -3.34 13.57
C PRO A 348 9.93 -1.91 13.43
N ILE A 349 11.01 -1.60 14.14
CA ILE A 349 11.79 -0.38 13.99
C ILE A 349 13.22 -0.75 13.57
N ILE A 350 13.71 -0.13 12.50
CA ILE A 350 15.12 -0.13 12.10
C ILE A 350 15.65 1.29 12.24
N PHE A 351 16.79 1.45 12.92
CA PHE A 351 17.42 2.77 13.12
C PHE A 351 18.39 3.08 11.97
N GLN A 352 18.33 4.32 11.45
CA GLN A 352 19.15 4.76 10.33
C GLN A 352 20.62 4.34 10.44
N GLY A 353 21.20 3.81 9.37
CA GLY A 353 22.59 3.37 9.35
C GLY A 353 22.83 1.95 9.86
N GLN A 354 21.83 1.28 10.46
CA GLN A 354 21.89 -0.16 10.74
C GLN A 354 22.02 -0.96 9.42
N GLU A 355 21.28 -0.54 8.39
CA GLU A 355 21.34 -1.10 7.04
C GLU A 355 22.68 -0.85 6.32
N GLN A 356 23.45 0.14 6.80
CA GLN A 356 24.80 0.48 6.34
C GLN A 356 25.91 -0.01 7.30
N ARG A 357 25.56 -0.78 8.34
CA ARG A 357 26.49 -1.30 9.36
C ARG A 357 27.33 -0.23 10.06
N GLN A 358 26.75 0.95 10.34
CA GLN A 358 27.38 1.93 11.22
C GLN A 358 27.70 1.28 12.58
N ASN A 359 28.88 1.56 13.14
CA ASN A 359 29.46 0.80 14.25
C ASN A 359 29.79 1.65 15.49
N GLY A 360 29.01 2.72 15.70
CA GLY A 360 29.16 3.61 16.85
C GLY A 360 28.95 2.91 18.21
N SER A 361 29.75 3.30 19.20
CA SER A 361 29.73 2.71 20.54
C SER A 361 28.52 3.17 21.38
N SER A 362 28.40 2.71 22.64
CA SER A 362 27.39 3.19 23.59
C SER A 362 27.68 4.60 24.16
N LYS A 363 28.74 5.28 23.71
CA LYS A 363 28.92 6.72 23.95
C LYS A 363 27.86 7.43 23.10
N TRP A 364 26.97 8.18 23.76
CA TRP A 364 25.76 8.82 23.20
C TRP A 364 25.95 9.69 21.95
N THR A 365 27.19 10.04 21.60
CA THR A 365 27.55 10.72 20.35
C THR A 365 27.89 9.77 19.21
N ASP A 366 28.56 8.64 19.49
CA ASP A 366 29.18 7.76 18.49
C ASP A 366 28.14 7.01 17.65
N ASN A 367 27.08 6.52 18.28
CA ASN A 367 25.99 5.81 17.61
C ASN A 367 25.12 6.72 16.73
N ARG A 368 25.12 8.04 16.97
CA ARG A 368 24.33 9.05 16.25
C ARG A 368 25.06 9.60 14.99
N ALA A 369 25.80 8.74 14.29
CA ALA A 369 26.54 9.10 13.08
C ALA A 369 25.62 9.49 11.90
N PRO A 370 26.03 10.45 11.05
CA PRO A 370 25.23 10.90 9.90
C PRO A 370 25.13 9.83 8.81
N LEU A 371 23.95 9.67 8.22
CA LEU A 371 23.73 8.68 7.15
C LEU A 371 24.30 9.15 5.80
N TRP A 372 24.29 10.45 5.52
CA TRP A 372 24.82 10.99 4.27
C TRP A 372 26.32 10.74 4.08
N GLU A 373 27.10 10.56 5.15
CA GLU A 373 28.55 10.26 5.07
C GLU A 373 28.84 8.82 4.62
N VAL A 374 27.84 7.91 4.68
CA VAL A 374 27.89 6.58 4.04
C VAL A 374 27.12 6.52 2.71
N GLY A 375 26.69 7.68 2.18
CA GLY A 375 26.30 7.85 0.78
C GLY A 375 25.02 7.14 0.33
N PHE A 376 24.14 6.73 1.25
CA PHE A 376 22.85 6.09 0.95
C PHE A 376 22.96 4.84 0.02
N ASP A 377 23.93 3.96 0.27
CA ASP A 377 24.17 2.79 -0.60
C ASP A 377 23.03 1.76 -0.58
N THR A 378 22.11 1.88 -1.55
CA THR A 378 21.04 0.90 -1.82
C THR A 378 21.57 -0.47 -2.29
N SER A 379 22.87 -0.59 -2.55
CA SER A 379 23.53 -1.84 -2.90
C SER A 379 23.97 -2.67 -1.67
N ALA A 380 23.95 -2.10 -0.47
CA ALA A 380 24.40 -2.75 0.76
C ALA A 380 23.64 -4.06 1.06
N PRO A 381 24.29 -5.10 1.65
CA PRO A 381 23.65 -6.38 1.94
C PRO A 381 22.43 -6.27 2.85
N LEU A 382 22.54 -5.49 3.93
CA LEU A 382 21.45 -5.35 4.91
C LEU A 382 20.29 -4.49 4.38
N TYR A 383 20.58 -3.43 3.61
CA TYR A 383 19.55 -2.69 2.86
C TYR A 383 18.69 -3.63 1.99
N LYS A 384 19.35 -4.53 1.22
CA LYS A 384 18.67 -5.52 0.38
C LYS A 384 17.87 -6.55 1.19
N LEU A 385 18.40 -7.01 2.31
CA LEU A 385 17.70 -7.91 3.24
C LEU A 385 16.43 -7.24 3.77
N ILE A 386 16.53 -6.02 4.31
CA ILE A 386 15.42 -5.24 4.83
C ILE A 386 14.35 -5.03 3.76
N ALA A 387 14.75 -4.64 2.55
CA ALA A 387 13.83 -4.47 1.41
C ALA A 387 13.04 -5.76 1.09
N VAL A 388 13.69 -6.93 1.11
CA VAL A 388 13.03 -8.23 0.89
C VAL A 388 12.10 -8.60 2.05
N LEU A 389 12.51 -8.39 3.30
CA LEU A 389 11.72 -8.69 4.49
C LEU A 389 10.48 -7.81 4.59
N ASN A 390 10.63 -6.49 4.48
CA ASN A 390 9.52 -5.52 4.49
C ASN A 390 8.55 -5.77 3.33
N LYS A 391 9.04 -6.02 2.11
CA LYS A 391 8.19 -6.38 0.97
C LYS A 391 7.40 -7.66 1.22
N SER A 392 8.00 -8.65 1.88
CA SER A 392 7.32 -9.90 2.26
C SER A 392 6.30 -9.68 3.38
N ARG A 393 6.60 -8.80 4.35
CA ARG A 393 5.65 -8.36 5.39
C ARG A 393 4.47 -7.60 4.75
N LYS A 394 4.69 -6.67 3.81
CA LYS A 394 3.60 -5.98 3.10
C LYS A 394 2.74 -6.96 2.25
N GLN A 395 3.32 -8.01 1.67
CA GLN A 395 2.55 -9.07 0.98
C GLN A 395 1.70 -9.96 1.91
N LEU A 396 2.05 -10.10 3.20
CA LEU A 396 1.20 -10.80 4.17
C LEU A 396 -0.15 -10.10 4.38
N LEU A 397 -0.22 -8.76 4.26
CA LEU A 397 -1.47 -8.01 4.43
C LEU A 397 -2.55 -8.42 3.42
N THR A 398 -2.15 -8.74 2.19
CA THR A 398 -3.07 -9.13 1.10
C THR A 398 -3.56 -10.58 1.21
N HIS A 399 -2.87 -11.43 1.99
CA HIS A 399 -3.04 -12.89 1.93
C HIS A 399 -3.20 -13.58 3.30
N ASN A 400 -2.88 -12.90 4.40
CA ASN A 400 -2.88 -13.43 5.75
C ASN A 400 -2.91 -12.29 6.80
N GLN A 401 -4.04 -11.60 6.97
CA GLN A 401 -4.14 -10.52 7.97
C GLN A 401 -3.95 -11.02 9.41
N ASP A 402 -4.27 -12.30 9.70
CA ASP A 402 -4.04 -12.95 11.01
C ASP A 402 -2.57 -12.86 11.49
N PHE A 403 -1.60 -12.72 10.58
CA PHE A 403 -0.17 -12.55 10.94
C PHE A 403 0.05 -11.35 11.88
N PHE A 404 -0.68 -10.25 11.68
CA PHE A 404 -0.51 -9.00 12.43
C PHE A 404 -1.28 -8.96 13.74
N GLU A 405 -2.18 -9.92 13.95
CA GLU A 405 -3.12 -9.96 15.07
C GLU A 405 -2.87 -11.16 16.00
N GLN A 406 -2.11 -12.16 15.55
CA GLN A 406 -1.71 -13.32 16.35
C GLN A 406 -0.25 -13.23 16.79
N SER A 407 -0.02 -13.42 18.09
CA SER A 407 1.31 -13.55 18.69
C SER A 407 2.06 -14.78 18.17
N SER A 408 3.38 -14.68 18.19
CA SER A 408 4.31 -15.74 17.80
C SER A 408 4.27 -16.92 18.76
N GLU A 409 4.64 -18.09 18.26
CA GLU A 409 4.78 -19.33 19.01
C GLU A 409 6.18 -19.90 18.80
N VAL A 410 6.95 -20.11 19.87
CA VAL A 410 8.23 -20.81 19.76
C VAL A 410 7.94 -22.30 19.51
N ILE A 411 8.40 -22.83 18.38
CA ILE A 411 8.10 -24.21 17.95
C ILE A 411 9.32 -25.15 18.00
N PHE A 412 10.52 -24.59 18.11
CA PHE A 412 11.80 -25.30 18.16
C PHE A 412 12.87 -24.43 18.84
N GLN A 413 13.80 -25.08 19.55
CA GLN A 413 15.00 -24.48 20.14
C GLN A 413 16.11 -25.54 20.25
N ASP A 414 17.35 -25.16 19.93
CA ASP A 414 18.58 -25.86 20.32
C ASP A 414 19.57 -24.90 21.03
N SER A 415 20.88 -25.16 21.02
CA SER A 415 21.88 -24.29 21.65
C SER A 415 22.31 -23.08 20.81
N HIS A 416 22.01 -23.08 19.51
CA HIS A 416 22.41 -22.06 18.53
C HIS A 416 21.22 -21.49 17.74
N SER A 417 20.09 -22.19 17.68
CA SER A 417 18.97 -21.85 16.81
C SER A 417 17.62 -21.95 17.52
N PHE A 418 16.66 -21.14 17.08
CA PHE A 418 15.24 -21.27 17.46
C PHE A 418 14.32 -20.94 16.29
N ALA A 419 13.05 -21.35 16.38
CA ALA A 419 12.06 -21.05 15.35
C ALA A 419 10.72 -20.56 15.94
N LEU A 420 10.19 -19.51 15.31
CA LEU A 420 8.88 -18.91 15.58
C LEU A 420 7.86 -19.34 14.52
N ARG A 421 6.59 -19.49 14.94
CA ARG A 421 5.42 -19.67 14.07
C ARG A 421 4.41 -18.56 14.33
N LYS A 422 3.94 -17.86 13.29
CA LYS A 422 3.05 -16.68 13.41
C LYS A 422 1.91 -16.73 12.37
N GLY A 423 0.66 -16.41 12.77
CA GLY A 423 -0.55 -16.55 11.94
C GLY A 423 -1.23 -17.93 12.02
N VAL A 424 -2.42 -18.07 11.41
CA VAL A 424 -3.29 -19.26 11.60
C VAL A 424 -2.74 -20.55 10.99
N PRO A 425 -3.02 -21.73 11.58
CA PRO A 425 -2.82 -23.02 10.91
C PRO A 425 -3.58 -23.04 9.59
N GLY A 426 -2.85 -23.21 8.50
CA GLY A 426 -3.28 -22.75 7.20
C GLY A 426 -2.22 -21.79 6.67
N SER A 427 -2.40 -20.48 6.93
CA SER A 427 -1.62 -19.35 6.40
C SER A 427 -0.28 -19.03 7.10
N GLN A 428 0.13 -19.78 8.13
CA GLN A 428 1.20 -19.37 9.04
C GLN A 428 2.59 -19.18 8.39
N VAL A 429 3.38 -18.30 9.00
CA VAL A 429 4.80 -18.06 8.72
C VAL A 429 5.68 -18.84 9.69
N ILE A 430 6.76 -19.46 9.20
CA ILE A 430 7.88 -19.92 10.03
C ILE A 430 9.08 -18.99 9.84
N THR A 431 9.62 -18.49 10.95
CA THR A 431 10.88 -17.74 11.00
C THR A 431 11.89 -18.58 11.78
N ILE A 432 13.06 -18.87 11.22
CA ILE A 432 14.15 -19.60 11.89
C ILE A 432 15.33 -18.66 12.03
N LEU A 433 15.96 -18.67 13.20
CA LEU A 433 17.05 -17.78 13.56
C LEU A 433 18.19 -18.59 14.19
N THR A 434 19.43 -18.20 13.92
CA THR A 434 20.62 -18.92 14.39
C THR A 434 21.80 -17.99 14.67
N ASN A 435 22.58 -18.30 15.70
CA ASN A 435 23.81 -17.58 16.03
C ASN A 435 25.11 -18.27 15.58
N TYR A 436 25.07 -19.31 14.73
CA TYR A 436 26.28 -20.02 14.29
C TYR A 436 27.37 -19.12 13.67
N GLY A 437 26.99 -17.98 13.06
CA GLY A 437 27.92 -17.01 12.48
C GLY A 437 28.44 -17.36 11.08
N GLN A 438 29.13 -16.40 10.46
CA GLN A 438 29.57 -16.43 9.06
C GLN A 438 30.71 -17.43 8.77
N ASP A 439 31.41 -17.92 9.79
CA ASP A 439 32.49 -18.91 9.65
C ASP A 439 32.00 -20.36 9.79
N SER A 440 30.68 -20.57 9.89
CA SER A 440 30.08 -21.88 10.20
C SER A 440 29.83 -22.78 8.98
N GLY A 441 29.73 -24.09 9.22
CA GLY A 441 29.41 -25.07 8.17
C GLY A 441 27.91 -25.18 7.90
N GLN A 442 27.55 -25.82 6.78
CA GLN A 442 26.17 -26.22 6.50
C GLN A 442 25.60 -27.06 7.66
N THR A 443 24.48 -26.62 8.21
CA THR A 443 23.77 -27.29 9.32
C THR A 443 22.32 -27.58 8.90
N GLU A 444 21.65 -28.54 9.54
CA GLU A 444 20.24 -28.85 9.26
C GLU A 444 19.41 -28.83 10.55
N VAL A 445 18.29 -28.11 10.52
CA VAL A 445 17.29 -28.03 11.58
C VAL A 445 16.06 -28.85 11.17
N GLU A 446 15.55 -29.68 12.07
CA GLU A 446 14.35 -30.48 11.87
C GLU A 446 13.17 -29.92 12.66
N LEU A 447 12.11 -29.50 11.96
CA LEU A 447 10.89 -28.95 12.58
C LEU A 447 9.71 -29.91 12.42
N THR A 448 8.88 -30.03 13.46
CA THR A 448 7.63 -30.81 13.47
C THR A 448 6.41 -29.98 13.89
N ASN A 449 6.59 -29.07 14.86
CA ASN A 449 5.53 -28.21 15.40
C ASN A 449 5.11 -27.04 14.46
N HIS A 450 5.55 -27.04 13.21
CA HIS A 450 5.23 -26.00 12.22
C HIS A 450 3.76 -26.02 11.75
N ARG A 451 2.99 -27.09 12.01
CA ARG A 451 1.55 -27.25 11.65
C ARG A 451 1.22 -27.18 10.15
N TYR A 452 2.13 -27.60 9.28
CA TYR A 452 1.82 -27.80 7.84
C TYR A 452 1.53 -29.29 7.59
N PRO A 453 0.52 -29.65 6.77
CA PRO A 453 0.26 -31.04 6.40
C PRO A 453 1.47 -31.71 5.70
N PRO A 454 1.66 -33.04 5.85
CA PRO A 454 2.57 -33.82 5.01
C PRO A 454 2.35 -33.56 3.51
N GLY A 455 3.45 -33.54 2.74
CA GLY A 455 3.44 -33.20 1.31
C GLY A 455 3.26 -31.71 0.98
N SER A 456 3.06 -30.83 1.97
CA SER A 456 2.97 -29.38 1.73
C SER A 456 4.25 -28.82 1.14
N ARG A 457 4.14 -27.98 0.11
CA ARG A 457 5.27 -27.26 -0.48
C ARG A 457 5.60 -26.02 0.35
N VAL A 458 6.65 -26.16 1.16
CA VAL A 458 7.12 -25.20 2.15
C VAL A 458 8.41 -24.53 1.68
N VAL A 459 8.74 -23.37 2.24
CA VAL A 459 9.58 -22.37 1.59
C VAL A 459 10.17 -21.34 2.64
N GLU A 460 11.23 -20.56 2.35
CA GLU A 460 12.09 -19.72 3.29
C GLU A 460 12.65 -18.40 2.59
N LEU A 461 13.45 -17.39 3.07
CA LEU A 461 13.43 -15.96 2.53
C LEU A 461 14.45 -15.20 1.57
N LEU A 462 15.64 -15.65 1.11
CA LEU A 462 16.63 -14.88 0.26
C LEU A 462 17.18 -15.29 -1.21
N THR A 463 17.03 -16.48 -1.87
CA THR A 463 17.10 -16.72 -3.40
C THR A 463 15.83 -17.16 -4.22
N CYS A 464 15.39 -18.46 -4.28
CA CYS A 464 13.97 -18.94 -4.46
C CYS A 464 13.75 -20.49 -4.67
N ALA A 465 14.47 -21.39 -3.97
CA ALA A 465 14.31 -22.85 -4.14
C ALA A 465 13.02 -23.43 -3.48
N ASN A 466 12.84 -24.75 -3.24
CA ASN A 466 11.60 -25.30 -2.65
C ASN A 466 11.88 -26.37 -1.57
N LEU A 467 11.06 -26.44 -0.51
CA LEU A 467 11.00 -27.54 0.48
C LEU A 467 9.69 -28.32 0.32
N VAL A 468 9.65 -29.51 0.90
CA VAL A 468 8.45 -30.33 1.03
C VAL A 468 8.44 -30.90 2.45
N VAL A 469 7.30 -30.84 3.13
CA VAL A 469 7.08 -31.55 4.40
C VAL A 469 7.02 -33.05 4.11
N ASP A 470 7.80 -33.87 4.81
CA ASP A 470 7.82 -35.32 4.55
C ASP A 470 6.52 -36.02 5.01
N ASP A 471 6.37 -37.30 4.65
CA ASP A 471 5.18 -38.11 4.95
C ASP A 471 4.93 -38.30 6.47
N ARG A 472 5.89 -37.93 7.33
CA ARG A 472 5.81 -37.99 8.80
C ARG A 472 5.47 -36.64 9.42
N GLY A 473 5.34 -35.58 8.62
CA GLY A 473 5.14 -34.22 9.11
C GLY A 473 6.44 -33.51 9.53
N LEU A 474 7.59 -33.92 8.97
CA LEU A 474 8.88 -33.31 9.24
C LEU A 474 9.25 -32.29 8.16
N LEU A 475 9.65 -31.09 8.58
CA LEU A 475 10.26 -30.08 7.73
C LEU A 475 11.75 -29.96 8.06
N LYS A 476 12.60 -30.45 7.15
CA LYS A 476 14.04 -30.23 7.18
C LYS A 476 14.38 -28.86 6.56
N VAL A 477 15.13 -28.03 7.28
CA VAL A 477 15.64 -26.75 6.78
C VAL A 477 17.16 -26.71 6.91
N THR A 478 17.83 -26.51 5.78
CA THR A 478 19.28 -26.33 5.72
C THR A 478 19.63 -24.88 6.04
N LEU A 479 20.51 -24.68 7.02
CA LEU A 479 21.13 -23.40 7.35
C LEU A 479 22.53 -23.36 6.75
N PHE A 480 22.94 -22.21 6.22
CA PHE A 480 24.25 -21.96 5.65
C PHE A 480 24.85 -20.72 6.31
N ALA A 481 26.16 -20.70 6.50
CA ALA A 481 26.87 -19.44 6.62
C ALA A 481 26.95 -18.74 5.25
N VAL A 482 27.01 -17.42 5.26
CA VAL A 482 27.00 -16.61 4.03
C VAL A 482 28.43 -16.46 3.51
N ASP A 483 28.76 -17.13 2.40
CA ASP A 483 29.94 -16.77 1.61
C ASP A 483 29.66 -15.49 0.79
N SER A 484 30.69 -14.67 0.63
CA SER A 484 30.57 -13.34 0.04
C SER A 484 30.35 -13.41 -1.48
N ALA A 485 29.40 -12.60 -1.95
CA ALA A 485 28.91 -12.51 -3.33
C ALA A 485 28.06 -13.71 -3.84
N ALA A 486 26.79 -13.40 -4.14
CA ALA A 486 25.90 -14.17 -5.02
C ALA A 486 25.53 -15.61 -4.57
N SER A 487 25.27 -15.84 -3.27
CA SER A 487 24.58 -17.05 -2.78
C SER A 487 23.77 -16.83 -1.50
N PHE A 488 22.85 -15.85 -1.53
CA PHE A 488 21.67 -15.90 -0.66
C PHE A 488 20.80 -17.13 -1.00
N TYR A 489 19.95 -17.60 -0.08
CA TYR A 489 18.83 -18.56 -0.28
C TYR A 489 17.74 -18.16 0.72
N TYR A 490 16.39 -18.14 0.63
CA TYR A 490 15.10 -18.34 -0.11
C TYR A 490 14.83 -19.76 -0.57
N LYS A 491 13.62 -20.12 -0.14
CA LYS A 491 12.68 -20.95 -0.88
C LYS A 491 11.33 -20.21 -1.22
N ARG A 492 11.13 -18.95 -0.77
CA ARG A 492 9.93 -18.06 -0.70
C ARG A 492 9.02 -18.23 0.53
N CYS A 493 9.47 -17.85 1.75
CA CYS A 493 8.89 -18.20 3.09
C CYS A 493 7.46 -18.69 3.07
N SER A 494 7.25 -19.86 3.64
CA SER A 494 5.90 -20.29 3.90
C SER A 494 5.45 -19.47 5.13
N ILE A 495 4.40 -18.64 5.13
CA ILE A 495 3.25 -18.51 4.20
C ILE A 495 3.04 -19.71 3.29
N ALA A 496 2.93 -20.88 3.90
CA ALA A 496 1.92 -21.76 3.36
C ALA A 496 0.66 -20.99 3.76
N MET A 497 -0.20 -20.67 2.82
CA MET A 497 -1.52 -21.23 3.01
C MET A 497 -1.35 -22.72 2.79
N ALA A 498 -1.86 -23.54 3.70
CA ALA A 498 -1.91 -24.97 3.55
C ALA A 498 -3.03 -25.31 2.56
N SER A 499 -2.89 -24.78 1.33
CA SER A 499 -3.66 -25.13 0.14
C SER A 499 -3.32 -26.55 -0.34
N GLY A 500 -3.24 -27.49 0.60
CA GLY A 500 -3.82 -28.80 0.37
C GLY A 500 -5.29 -28.62 -0.06
N PRO A 501 -5.85 -29.56 -0.83
CA PRO A 501 -7.08 -29.31 -1.60
C PRO A 501 -8.26 -28.76 -0.78
N ASN A 502 -8.37 -29.17 0.49
CA ASN A 502 -9.47 -28.79 1.38
C ASN A 502 -9.48 -27.30 1.75
N GLU A 503 -8.33 -26.66 2.00
CA GLU A 503 -8.29 -25.24 2.39
C GLU A 503 -8.49 -24.33 1.17
N HIS A 504 -7.93 -24.73 0.02
CA HIS A 504 -8.23 -24.08 -1.26
C HIS A 504 -9.73 -24.21 -1.59
N ALA A 505 -10.32 -25.39 -1.40
CA ALA A 505 -11.75 -25.61 -1.58
C ALA A 505 -12.59 -24.79 -0.58
N LEU A 506 -12.17 -24.65 0.69
CA LEU A 506 -12.84 -23.78 1.66
C LEU A 506 -12.78 -22.30 1.25
N ARG A 507 -11.64 -21.84 0.72
CA ARG A 507 -11.51 -20.48 0.17
C ARG A 507 -12.40 -20.27 -1.06
N MET A 508 -12.43 -21.22 -1.98
CA MET A 508 -13.36 -21.20 -3.12
C MET A 508 -14.82 -21.21 -2.66
N LEU A 509 -15.19 -22.04 -1.68
CA LEU A 509 -16.54 -22.11 -1.10
C LEU A 509 -16.94 -20.79 -0.43
N ARG A 510 -16.01 -20.09 0.24
CA ARG A 510 -16.26 -18.72 0.74
C ARG A 510 -16.64 -17.80 -0.42
N SER A 511 -15.83 -17.71 -1.48
CA SER A 511 -16.10 -16.85 -2.65
C SER A 511 -17.39 -17.23 -3.40
N ILE A 512 -17.68 -18.53 -3.56
CA ILE A 512 -18.90 -19.06 -4.20
C ILE A 512 -20.17 -18.63 -3.46
N VAL A 513 -20.11 -18.44 -2.14
CA VAL A 513 -21.22 -17.92 -1.33
C VAL A 513 -21.21 -16.39 -1.27
N GLU A 514 -20.04 -15.78 -1.18
CA GLU A 514 -19.87 -14.34 -0.97
C GLU A 514 -20.28 -13.50 -2.18
N ILE A 515 -19.82 -13.86 -3.37
CA ILE A 515 -20.05 -13.08 -4.59
C ILE A 515 -21.57 -12.99 -4.90
N PRO A 516 -22.37 -14.09 -4.88
CA PRO A 516 -23.82 -14.00 -5.02
C PRO A 516 -24.53 -13.26 -3.88
N VAL A 517 -23.99 -13.28 -2.65
CA VAL A 517 -24.57 -12.54 -1.51
C VAL A 517 -24.38 -11.04 -1.65
N VAL A 518 -23.19 -10.58 -2.08
CA VAL A 518 -22.96 -9.16 -2.41
C VAL A 518 -23.87 -8.74 -3.57
N TYR A 519 -23.94 -9.53 -4.66
CA TYR A 519 -24.84 -9.28 -5.79
C TYR A 519 -26.31 -9.16 -5.37
N ALA A 520 -26.80 -10.09 -4.53
CA ALA A 520 -28.16 -10.02 -4.00
C ALA A 520 -28.38 -8.78 -3.14
N CYS A 521 -27.41 -8.39 -2.31
CA CYS A 521 -27.51 -7.18 -1.49
C CYS A 521 -27.49 -5.89 -2.32
N CYS A 522 -26.76 -5.86 -3.44
CA CYS A 522 -26.83 -4.77 -4.42
C CYS A 522 -28.21 -4.74 -5.10
N LYS A 523 -28.70 -5.85 -5.67
CA LYS A 523 -30.01 -5.94 -6.35
C LYS A 523 -31.20 -5.59 -5.45
N LEU A 524 -31.09 -5.87 -4.14
CA LEU A 524 -32.14 -5.63 -3.15
C LEU A 524 -32.00 -4.29 -2.41
N GLY A 525 -31.05 -3.42 -2.80
CA GLY A 525 -30.81 -2.13 -2.15
C GLY A 525 -30.42 -2.22 -0.67
N ILE A 526 -29.85 -3.34 -0.24
CA ILE A 526 -29.56 -3.59 1.18
C ILE A 526 -28.45 -2.66 1.69
N PHE A 527 -27.48 -2.31 0.85
CA PHE A 527 -26.44 -1.33 1.20
C PHE A 527 -26.98 0.10 1.33
N ASP A 528 -28.12 0.42 0.71
CA ASP A 528 -28.79 1.72 0.80
C ASP A 528 -29.61 1.87 2.10
N ALA A 529 -29.62 0.83 2.94
CA ALA A 529 -30.21 0.89 4.27
C ALA A 529 -29.45 1.84 5.22
N TRP A 530 -28.26 2.32 4.87
CA TRP A 530 -27.46 3.28 5.66
C TRP A 530 -27.31 4.62 4.90
N ASP A 531 -27.39 5.72 5.65
CA ASP A 531 -27.43 7.10 5.15
C ASP A 531 -25.98 7.64 5.03
N PRO A 532 -25.52 8.15 3.86
CA PRO A 532 -24.14 8.63 3.67
C PRO A 532 -23.64 9.61 4.73
N ASP A 533 -24.54 10.42 5.28
CA ASP A 533 -24.23 11.48 6.24
C ASP A 533 -24.62 11.11 7.69
N ASN A 534 -25.14 9.89 7.92
CA ASN A 534 -25.75 9.48 9.20
C ASN A 534 -25.71 7.95 9.44
N ASP A 535 -24.49 7.39 9.55
CA ASP A 535 -24.19 5.95 9.73
C ASP A 535 -24.62 5.34 11.11
N GLN A 536 -25.88 5.49 11.51
CA GLN A 536 -26.42 4.89 12.75
C GLN A 536 -26.63 3.36 12.62
N PRO A 537 -26.10 2.51 13.53
CA PRO A 537 -26.27 1.06 13.47
C PRO A 537 -27.74 0.59 13.61
N LYS A 538 -28.18 -0.31 12.72
CA LYS A 538 -29.59 -0.68 12.54
C LYS A 538 -29.87 -2.16 12.85
N THR A 539 -31.00 -2.46 13.48
CA THR A 539 -31.44 -3.85 13.71
C THR A 539 -32.00 -4.49 12.43
N LEU A 540 -32.22 -5.81 12.44
CA LEU A 540 -32.84 -6.54 11.32
C LEU A 540 -34.19 -5.96 10.91
N GLU A 541 -35.03 -5.58 11.87
CA GLU A 541 -36.36 -5.01 11.65
C GLU A 541 -36.27 -3.61 11.02
N GLN A 542 -35.27 -2.82 11.42
CA GLN A 542 -35.04 -1.49 10.88
C GLN A 542 -34.58 -1.54 9.41
N ILE A 543 -33.65 -2.45 9.08
CA ILE A 543 -33.16 -2.67 7.72
C ILE A 543 -34.25 -3.31 6.85
N SER A 544 -34.97 -4.31 7.36
CA SER A 544 -36.11 -4.96 6.69
C SER A 544 -37.21 -3.95 6.35
N LYS A 545 -37.46 -2.97 7.23
CA LYS A 545 -38.41 -1.89 6.99
C LYS A 545 -37.95 -0.88 5.93
N SER A 546 -36.65 -0.64 5.76
CA SER A 546 -36.12 0.29 4.73
C SER A 546 -35.89 -0.35 3.36
N THR A 547 -35.71 -1.67 3.31
CA THR A 547 -35.39 -2.43 2.07
C THR A 547 -36.56 -3.26 1.53
N GLU A 548 -37.65 -3.37 2.30
CA GLU A 548 -38.78 -4.28 2.09
C GLU A 548 -38.40 -5.79 2.08
N VAL A 549 -37.13 -6.14 2.31
CA VAL A 549 -36.63 -7.53 2.40
C VAL A 549 -37.04 -8.15 3.74
N HIS A 550 -37.79 -9.24 3.71
CA HIS A 550 -38.24 -9.93 4.93
C HIS A 550 -37.05 -10.49 5.75
N VAL A 551 -37.12 -10.33 7.08
CA VAL A 551 -36.02 -10.64 8.02
C VAL A 551 -35.41 -12.04 7.86
N SER A 552 -36.20 -13.06 7.51
CA SER A 552 -35.74 -14.43 7.31
C SER A 552 -34.78 -14.63 6.13
N PHE A 553 -34.80 -13.72 5.14
CA PHE A 553 -33.83 -13.68 4.04
C PHE A 553 -32.69 -12.71 4.36
N LEU A 554 -33.00 -11.61 5.06
CA LEU A 554 -32.01 -10.60 5.43
C LEU A 554 -30.95 -11.13 6.41
N GLU A 555 -31.35 -11.87 7.45
CA GLU A 555 -30.44 -12.37 8.49
C GLU A 555 -29.26 -13.20 7.92
N PRO A 556 -29.46 -14.26 7.10
CA PRO A 556 -28.35 -15.04 6.56
C PRO A 556 -27.45 -14.23 5.61
N LEU A 557 -28.01 -13.26 4.86
CA LEU A 557 -27.23 -12.36 4.00
C LEU A 557 -26.32 -11.45 4.84
N LEU A 558 -26.88 -10.74 5.82
CA LEU A 558 -26.10 -9.85 6.69
C LEU A 558 -25.08 -10.61 7.55
N ARG A 559 -25.43 -11.80 8.07
CA ARG A 559 -24.46 -12.67 8.77
C ARG A 559 -23.28 -13.05 7.86
N LYS A 560 -23.51 -13.33 6.58
CA LYS A 560 -22.43 -13.61 5.62
C LYS A 560 -21.61 -12.35 5.29
N LEU A 561 -22.23 -11.18 5.16
CA LEU A 561 -21.50 -9.91 4.96
C LEU A 561 -20.65 -9.54 6.18
N VAL A 562 -21.10 -9.83 7.40
CA VAL A 562 -20.30 -9.65 8.63
C VAL A 562 -19.13 -10.64 8.68
N TYR A 563 -19.36 -11.91 8.34
CA TYR A 563 -18.29 -12.91 8.23
C TYR A 563 -17.31 -12.64 7.06
N ALA A 564 -17.70 -11.85 6.07
CA ALA A 564 -16.86 -11.36 4.98
C ALA A 564 -16.18 -10.01 5.29
N GLU A 565 -16.37 -9.46 6.49
CA GLU A 565 -15.93 -8.12 6.89
C GLU A 565 -16.40 -6.97 5.96
N VAL A 566 -17.50 -7.18 5.23
CA VAL A 566 -18.19 -6.12 4.47
C VAL A 566 -19.07 -5.29 5.40
N LEU A 567 -19.57 -5.87 6.50
CA LEU A 567 -20.31 -5.17 7.55
C LEU A 567 -19.72 -5.48 8.93
N ARG A 568 -20.02 -4.63 9.91
CA ARG A 568 -19.80 -4.89 11.34
C ARG A 568 -21.13 -5.21 12.03
N PHE A 569 -21.04 -5.94 13.13
CA PHE A 569 -22.16 -6.30 14.00
C PHE A 569 -21.80 -5.97 15.44
N ASP A 570 -22.71 -5.27 16.14
CA ASP A 570 -22.58 -4.87 17.54
C ASP A 570 -23.97 -4.91 18.17
N VAL A 571 -24.11 -5.61 19.31
CA VAL A 571 -25.35 -5.91 20.07
C VAL A 571 -26.66 -5.77 19.25
N ASP A 572 -26.96 -6.80 18.46
CA ASP A 572 -28.15 -6.95 17.60
C ASP A 572 -28.34 -5.89 16.50
N ARG A 573 -27.29 -5.11 16.18
CA ARG A 573 -27.27 -4.08 15.13
C ARG A 573 -26.16 -4.32 14.12
N TYR A 574 -26.43 -3.95 12.88
CA TYR A 574 -25.50 -3.99 11.76
C TYR A 574 -25.10 -2.57 11.35
N SER A 575 -23.83 -2.41 10.97
CA SER A 575 -23.25 -1.12 10.59
C SER A 575 -22.18 -1.28 9.51
N ASP A 576 -22.07 -0.28 8.66
CA ASP A 576 -21.08 -0.11 7.61
C ASP A 576 -19.90 0.81 8.01
N ARG A 577 -19.94 1.39 9.23
CA ARG A 577 -19.06 2.43 9.79
C ARG A 577 -17.54 2.19 9.70
N SER A 578 -17.08 0.97 9.39
CA SER A 578 -15.64 0.62 9.31
C SER A 578 -15.19 -0.01 7.99
N THR A 579 -15.95 0.04 6.90
CA THR A 579 -15.52 -0.55 5.62
C THR A 579 -15.72 0.42 4.45
N SER A 580 -14.67 0.61 3.65
CA SER A 580 -14.77 1.30 2.35
C SER A 580 -15.64 0.50 1.37
N SER A 581 -15.53 -0.84 1.45
CA SER A 581 -16.21 -1.82 0.61
C SER A 581 -17.74 -1.66 0.58
N SER A 582 -18.41 -1.63 1.73
CA SER A 582 -19.89 -1.58 1.80
C SER A 582 -20.47 -0.33 1.14
N ARG A 583 -19.85 0.83 1.35
CA ARG A 583 -20.30 2.09 0.74
C ARG A 583 -20.09 2.09 -0.78
N GLY A 584 -19.10 1.35 -1.27
CA GLY A 584 -18.88 1.06 -2.69
C GLY A 584 -19.91 0.08 -3.32
N TYR A 585 -20.80 -0.53 -2.54
CA TYR A 585 -21.88 -1.39 -3.04
C TYR A 585 -23.29 -0.75 -2.97
N ARG A 586 -23.38 0.54 -2.62
CA ARG A 586 -24.63 1.31 -2.62
C ARG A 586 -25.13 1.57 -4.06
N SER A 587 -26.45 1.63 -4.23
CA SER A 587 -27.13 1.67 -5.54
C SER A 587 -26.68 2.83 -6.42
N GLY A 588 -26.25 2.52 -7.64
CA GLY A 588 -25.86 3.51 -8.64
C GLY A 588 -24.47 4.11 -8.45
N SER A 589 -23.69 3.66 -7.47
CA SER A 589 -22.24 3.93 -7.40
C SER A 589 -21.48 3.17 -8.49
N ASP A 590 -20.34 3.72 -8.91
CA ASP A 590 -19.52 3.16 -10.00
C ASP A 590 -19.00 1.76 -9.65
N SER A 591 -18.49 1.57 -8.43
CA SER A 591 -18.05 0.27 -7.90
C SER A 591 -19.18 -0.76 -7.85
N ALA A 592 -20.42 -0.37 -7.52
CA ALA A 592 -21.58 -1.25 -7.62
C ALA A 592 -21.86 -1.59 -9.09
N CYS A 593 -21.94 -0.60 -9.99
CA CYS A 593 -22.17 -0.84 -11.42
C CYS A 593 -21.10 -1.75 -12.07
N PHE A 594 -19.84 -1.62 -11.68
CA PHE A 594 -18.76 -2.51 -12.10
C PHE A 594 -18.90 -3.93 -11.54
N PHE A 595 -19.17 -4.08 -10.24
CA PHE A 595 -19.41 -5.40 -9.63
C PHE A 595 -20.60 -6.12 -10.28
N MET A 596 -21.67 -5.38 -10.58
CA MET A 596 -22.86 -5.88 -11.28
C MET A 596 -22.52 -6.32 -12.71
N LEU A 597 -21.78 -5.51 -13.48
CA LEU A 597 -21.26 -5.87 -14.81
C LEU A 597 -20.47 -7.20 -14.77
N MET A 598 -19.53 -7.31 -13.84
CA MET A 598 -18.64 -8.47 -13.69
C MET A 598 -19.39 -9.73 -13.24
N PHE A 599 -20.44 -9.60 -12.42
CA PHE A 599 -21.30 -10.72 -12.05
C PHE A 599 -22.18 -11.17 -13.23
N GLU A 600 -22.92 -10.24 -13.81
CA GLU A 600 -23.95 -10.53 -14.83
C GLU A 600 -23.37 -11.00 -16.15
N ASN A 601 -22.24 -10.41 -16.59
CA ASN A 601 -21.63 -10.72 -17.88
C ASN A 601 -20.42 -11.66 -17.76
N GLY A 602 -19.77 -11.71 -16.60
CA GLY A 602 -18.69 -12.64 -16.29
C GLY A 602 -19.18 -13.87 -15.52
N HIS A 603 -19.38 -13.73 -14.22
CA HIS A 603 -19.56 -14.85 -13.29
C HIS A 603 -20.73 -15.79 -13.65
N GLU A 604 -21.92 -15.24 -13.93
CA GLU A 604 -23.09 -16.04 -14.31
C GLU A 604 -22.88 -16.77 -15.65
N ASN A 605 -22.18 -16.16 -16.60
CA ASN A 605 -21.91 -16.77 -17.90
C ASN A 605 -20.84 -17.88 -17.80
N LEU A 606 -19.86 -17.76 -16.90
CA LEU A 606 -18.89 -18.83 -16.64
C LEU A 606 -19.54 -20.12 -16.10
N VAL A 607 -20.69 -20.04 -15.43
CA VAL A 607 -21.50 -21.22 -15.04
C VAL A 607 -22.04 -21.99 -16.27
N TYR A 608 -22.23 -21.31 -17.40
CA TYR A 608 -22.68 -21.92 -18.66
C TYR A 608 -21.53 -22.34 -19.59
N LEU A 609 -20.29 -21.86 -19.36
CA LEU A 609 -19.12 -22.14 -20.20
C LEU A 609 -18.89 -23.65 -20.41
N LEU A 610 -19.02 -24.46 -19.36
CA LEU A 610 -18.86 -25.93 -19.47
C LEU A 610 -19.94 -26.58 -20.37
N LYS A 611 -21.18 -26.07 -20.34
CA LYS A 611 -22.26 -26.55 -21.22
C LYS A 611 -21.96 -26.20 -22.67
N TRP A 612 -21.51 -24.97 -22.93
CA TRP A 612 -21.15 -24.48 -24.26
C TRP A 612 -19.93 -25.19 -24.85
N LEU A 613 -18.90 -25.46 -24.04
CA LEU A 613 -17.72 -26.22 -24.46
C LEU A 613 -18.13 -27.62 -24.96
N ILE A 614 -19.02 -28.30 -24.24
CA ILE A 614 -19.49 -29.65 -24.57
C ILE A 614 -20.51 -29.66 -25.72
N LYS A 615 -21.34 -28.61 -25.87
CA LYS A 615 -22.27 -28.45 -27.01
C LYS A 615 -21.49 -28.56 -28.32
N ASP A 616 -21.98 -29.41 -29.22
CA ASP A 616 -21.47 -29.65 -30.57
C ASP A 616 -19.94 -29.89 -30.68
N ASP A 617 -19.31 -30.44 -29.62
CA ASP A 617 -17.85 -30.61 -29.52
C ASP A 617 -17.07 -29.28 -29.70
N ASN A 618 -17.58 -28.15 -29.20
CA ASN A 618 -16.90 -26.85 -29.31
C ASN A 618 -15.48 -26.85 -28.73
N TYR A 619 -15.19 -27.63 -27.68
CA TYR A 619 -13.83 -27.83 -27.14
C TYR A 619 -12.83 -28.45 -28.14
N LYS A 620 -13.29 -29.05 -29.26
CA LYS A 620 -12.45 -29.56 -30.35
C LYS A 620 -12.15 -28.51 -31.43
N ARG A 621 -12.72 -27.31 -31.32
CA ARG A 621 -12.64 -26.21 -32.30
C ARG A 621 -11.74 -25.10 -31.75
N SER A 622 -11.28 -24.17 -32.59
CA SER A 622 -10.70 -22.92 -32.09
C SER A 622 -11.81 -22.02 -31.54
N ARG A 623 -11.54 -21.17 -30.53
CA ARG A 623 -12.53 -20.22 -29.97
C ARG A 623 -13.26 -19.45 -31.08
N GLN A 624 -12.50 -18.89 -32.02
CA GLN A 624 -13.00 -18.16 -33.19
C GLN A 624 -13.89 -18.98 -34.13
N SER A 625 -13.71 -20.31 -34.22
CA SER A 625 -14.53 -21.18 -35.08
C SER A 625 -15.73 -21.82 -34.36
N ALA A 626 -15.68 -21.91 -33.03
CA ALA A 626 -16.85 -22.20 -32.19
C ALA A 626 -17.83 -21.00 -32.12
N ALA A 627 -17.29 -19.77 -32.12
CA ALA A 627 -18.06 -18.51 -32.10
C ALA A 627 -19.02 -18.30 -33.29
N ARG A 628 -18.74 -18.94 -34.43
CA ARG A 628 -19.35 -18.59 -35.72
C ARG A 628 -20.86 -18.84 -35.75
N GLY A 629 -21.60 -17.83 -36.24
CA GLY A 629 -23.05 -17.87 -36.35
C GLY A 629 -23.77 -17.58 -35.04
N SER A 630 -23.22 -16.70 -34.19
CA SER A 630 -23.93 -16.16 -33.01
C SER A 630 -24.34 -17.21 -31.97
N ASN A 631 -23.47 -18.21 -31.79
CA ASN A 631 -23.64 -19.31 -30.84
C ASN A 631 -22.67 -19.16 -29.66
N THR A 632 -22.70 -18.02 -28.97
CA THR A 632 -21.86 -17.75 -27.79
C THR A 632 -22.44 -18.38 -26.51
N VAL A 633 -21.70 -18.32 -25.40
CA VAL A 633 -22.22 -18.73 -24.08
C VAL A 633 -23.38 -17.83 -23.64
N VAL A 634 -23.30 -16.53 -23.96
CA VAL A 634 -24.32 -15.55 -23.56
C VAL A 634 -25.64 -15.85 -24.28
N ASN A 635 -25.61 -16.10 -25.59
CA ASN A 635 -26.79 -16.45 -26.38
C ASN A 635 -27.52 -17.71 -25.87
N MET A 636 -26.76 -18.71 -25.41
CA MET A 636 -27.32 -19.92 -24.82
C MET A 636 -28.04 -19.64 -23.48
N ARG A 637 -27.57 -18.65 -22.72
CA ARG A 637 -28.19 -18.23 -21.46
C ARG A 637 -29.46 -17.40 -21.67
N SER A 638 -29.44 -16.48 -22.65
CA SER A 638 -30.56 -15.57 -22.93
C SER A 638 -31.65 -16.15 -23.86
N GLU A 639 -31.51 -17.40 -24.28
CA GLU A 639 -32.35 -18.05 -25.31
C GLU A 639 -32.34 -17.32 -26.67
N THR A 640 -31.34 -16.47 -26.93
CA THR A 640 -31.16 -15.69 -28.17
C THR A 640 -30.14 -16.32 -29.12
N GLU A 641 -30.15 -17.65 -29.28
CA GLU A 641 -29.27 -18.34 -30.23
C GLU A 641 -29.47 -17.79 -31.66
N GLY A 642 -28.42 -17.19 -32.24
CA GLY A 642 -28.47 -16.54 -33.55
C GLY A 642 -28.30 -15.00 -33.57
N THR A 643 -28.36 -14.31 -32.43
CA THR A 643 -28.11 -12.83 -32.34
C THR A 643 -26.69 -12.52 -31.83
N THR A 644 -26.11 -11.35 -32.12
CA THR A 644 -24.85 -10.99 -31.43
C THR A 644 -25.08 -10.70 -29.93
N PHE A 645 -23.99 -10.58 -29.16
CA PHE A 645 -24.05 -10.11 -27.77
C PHE A 645 -24.73 -8.75 -27.65
N PHE A 646 -24.34 -7.78 -28.49
CA PHE A 646 -24.90 -6.44 -28.49
C PHE A 646 -26.35 -6.38 -28.99
N ASP A 647 -26.75 -7.25 -29.94
CA ASP A 647 -28.16 -7.41 -30.31
C ASP A 647 -29.01 -7.88 -29.12
N ALA A 648 -28.51 -8.83 -28.33
CA ALA A 648 -29.21 -9.34 -27.15
C ALA A 648 -29.28 -8.26 -26.05
N LEU A 649 -28.17 -7.58 -25.76
CA LEU A 649 -28.10 -6.47 -24.80
C LEU A 649 -29.07 -5.33 -25.19
N ALA A 650 -29.22 -5.04 -26.48
CA ALA A 650 -30.16 -4.03 -26.99
C ALA A 650 -31.64 -4.37 -26.76
N THR A 651 -31.98 -5.61 -26.37
CA THR A 651 -33.36 -5.98 -25.99
C THR A 651 -33.71 -5.66 -24.53
N ASP A 652 -32.71 -5.44 -23.65
CA ASP A 652 -32.91 -5.04 -22.25
C ASP A 652 -32.27 -3.66 -21.97
N PRO A 653 -33.06 -2.57 -22.00
CA PRO A 653 -32.56 -1.22 -21.71
C PRO A 653 -31.98 -1.02 -20.30
N GLN A 654 -32.37 -1.85 -19.32
CA GLN A 654 -31.88 -1.74 -17.94
C GLN A 654 -30.53 -2.44 -17.78
N HIS A 655 -30.38 -3.62 -18.40
CA HIS A 655 -29.08 -4.30 -18.49
C HIS A 655 -28.09 -3.47 -19.32
N ALA A 656 -28.51 -2.92 -20.46
CA ALA A 656 -27.69 -2.06 -21.31
C ALA A 656 -27.15 -0.81 -20.58
N GLU A 657 -27.98 -0.11 -19.81
CA GLU A 657 -27.54 1.05 -19.02
C GLU A 657 -26.62 0.65 -17.85
N SER A 658 -26.87 -0.51 -17.22
CA SER A 658 -26.02 -1.03 -16.14
C SER A 658 -24.63 -1.44 -16.68
N PHE A 659 -24.60 -2.13 -17.82
CA PHE A 659 -23.39 -2.48 -18.57
C PHE A 659 -22.60 -1.23 -18.97
N ARG A 660 -23.26 -0.21 -19.53
CA ARG A 660 -22.64 1.07 -19.91
C ARG A 660 -21.96 1.77 -18.72
N LYS A 661 -22.60 1.81 -17.54
CA LYS A 661 -22.01 2.39 -16.33
C LYS A 661 -20.82 1.57 -15.81
N GLY A 662 -20.92 0.24 -15.82
CA GLY A 662 -19.81 -0.63 -15.45
C GLY A 662 -18.58 -0.43 -16.36
N LEU A 663 -18.79 -0.23 -17.67
CA LEU A 663 -17.70 0.06 -18.62
C LEU A 663 -17.04 1.43 -18.37
N ALA A 664 -17.78 2.46 -17.98
CA ALA A 664 -17.17 3.75 -17.59
C ALA A 664 -16.21 3.60 -16.41
N THR A 665 -16.54 2.72 -15.45
CA THR A 665 -15.68 2.42 -14.28
C THR A 665 -14.35 1.76 -14.69
N MET A 666 -14.26 1.15 -15.89
CA MET A 666 -13.01 0.57 -16.38
C MET A 666 -11.95 1.61 -16.77
N GLU A 667 -12.26 2.91 -16.79
CA GLU A 667 -11.24 3.97 -16.89
C GLU A 667 -10.14 3.85 -15.83
N TYR A 668 -10.49 3.42 -14.61
CA TYR A 668 -9.54 3.23 -13.50
C TYR A 668 -8.46 2.19 -13.82
N PHE A 669 -8.81 1.15 -14.60
CA PHE A 669 -7.88 0.08 -15.01
C PHE A 669 -7.24 0.36 -16.37
N HIS A 670 -7.96 1.02 -17.28
CA HIS A 670 -7.56 1.32 -18.65
C HIS A 670 -7.59 2.86 -18.86
N PRO A 671 -6.53 3.61 -18.48
CA PRO A 671 -6.56 5.07 -18.55
C PRO A 671 -6.83 5.60 -19.97
N PHE A 672 -7.64 6.67 -20.09
CA PHE A 672 -7.84 7.35 -21.38
C PHE A 672 -6.63 8.21 -21.80
N HIS A 673 -5.88 8.77 -20.84
CA HIS A 673 -4.75 9.67 -21.12
C HIS A 673 -3.56 8.99 -21.81
N LEU A 674 -3.42 7.67 -21.71
CA LEU A 674 -2.33 6.94 -22.35
C LEU A 674 -2.38 7.10 -23.87
N GLY A 675 -1.33 7.70 -24.45
CA GLY A 675 -1.21 7.92 -25.90
C GLY A 675 -1.92 9.16 -26.45
N MET A 676 -2.66 9.94 -25.64
CA MET A 676 -3.30 11.18 -26.10
C MET A 676 -2.28 12.17 -26.71
N ASP A 677 -1.12 12.33 -26.09
CA ASP A 677 -0.08 13.26 -26.55
C ASP A 677 0.52 12.85 -27.90
N GLU A 678 0.64 11.56 -28.19
CA GLU A 678 1.15 11.06 -29.48
C GLU A 678 0.10 11.23 -30.60
N ILE A 679 -1.20 11.09 -30.27
CA ILE A 679 -2.32 11.41 -31.18
C ILE A 679 -2.31 12.92 -31.49
N ALA A 680 -2.21 13.75 -30.46
CA ALA A 680 -2.21 15.21 -30.61
C ALA A 680 -0.98 15.72 -31.37
N SER A 681 0.22 15.27 -31.01
CA SER A 681 1.47 15.65 -31.70
C SER A 681 1.40 15.28 -33.18
N HIS A 682 0.96 14.06 -33.52
CA HIS A 682 0.78 13.65 -34.92
C HIS A 682 -0.22 14.53 -35.69
N ILE A 683 -1.35 14.89 -35.08
CA ILE A 683 -2.36 15.78 -35.68
C ILE A 683 -1.80 17.18 -35.94
N LEU A 684 -0.89 17.67 -35.08
CA LEU A 684 -0.28 18.99 -35.17
C LEU A 684 0.94 19.04 -36.11
N ASP A 685 1.75 17.97 -36.16
CA ASP A 685 2.99 17.88 -36.97
C ASP A 685 2.73 17.54 -38.45
N THR A 686 1.56 17.00 -38.78
CA THR A 686 1.15 16.76 -40.19
C THR A 686 1.14 18.05 -41.03
N GLN A 687 1.66 17.98 -42.25
CA GLN A 687 2.12 19.16 -43.00
C GLN A 687 1.06 20.26 -43.20
N PRO A 688 1.44 21.56 -43.29
CA PRO A 688 0.50 22.68 -43.34
C PRO A 688 -0.51 22.69 -44.50
N ASN A 689 -0.27 21.92 -45.56
CA ASN A 689 -1.18 21.69 -46.68
C ASN A 689 -2.29 20.65 -46.39
N THR A 690 -2.32 20.06 -45.19
CA THR A 690 -3.32 19.06 -44.75
C THR A 690 -4.42 19.64 -43.87
N ARG A 691 -4.50 20.97 -43.70
CA ARG A 691 -5.41 21.64 -42.76
C ARG A 691 -6.89 21.33 -42.94
N ASP A 692 -7.33 21.06 -44.17
CA ASP A 692 -8.74 20.79 -44.49
C ASP A 692 -9.13 19.31 -44.30
N ARG A 693 -8.21 18.44 -43.85
CA ARG A 693 -8.48 17.02 -43.57
C ARG A 693 -8.99 16.84 -42.13
N PRO A 694 -9.91 15.89 -41.88
CA PRO A 694 -10.33 15.53 -40.53
C PRO A 694 -9.14 15.22 -39.61
N ALA A 695 -9.15 15.76 -38.40
CA ALA A 695 -8.07 15.57 -37.44
C ALA A 695 -8.10 14.17 -36.83
N LEU A 696 -9.27 13.77 -36.32
CA LEU A 696 -9.45 12.53 -35.57
C LEU A 696 -10.81 11.91 -35.88
N VAL A 697 -10.83 10.61 -36.13
CA VAL A 697 -12.04 9.78 -36.17
C VAL A 697 -11.96 8.76 -35.04
N ASP A 698 -12.88 8.85 -34.10
CA ASP A 698 -13.06 7.93 -32.97
C ASP A 698 -14.07 6.84 -33.38
N VAL A 699 -13.60 5.61 -33.55
CA VAL A 699 -14.32 4.50 -34.19
C VAL A 699 -14.74 3.49 -33.12
N GLY A 700 -16.04 3.44 -32.82
CA GLY A 700 -16.58 2.69 -31.67
C GLY A 700 -16.48 3.46 -30.35
N GLY A 701 -16.43 4.80 -30.40
CA GLY A 701 -16.22 5.66 -29.21
C GLY A 701 -17.41 5.78 -28.25
N ALA A 702 -18.49 5.02 -28.45
CA ALA A 702 -19.69 4.97 -27.60
C ALA A 702 -20.38 6.34 -27.40
N ASP A 703 -20.40 6.84 -26.16
CA ASP A 703 -20.90 8.19 -25.80
C ASP A 703 -19.79 9.26 -25.76
N GLY A 704 -18.57 8.88 -26.18
CA GLY A 704 -17.43 9.73 -26.51
C GLY A 704 -16.73 10.42 -25.34
N HIS A 705 -16.67 9.75 -24.18
CA HIS A 705 -15.89 10.20 -23.01
C HIS A 705 -14.42 10.49 -23.37
N PHE A 706 -13.80 9.66 -24.22
CA PHE A 706 -12.45 9.89 -24.74
C PHE A 706 -12.31 11.26 -25.44
N LEU A 707 -13.25 11.64 -26.31
CA LEU A 707 -13.20 12.91 -27.03
C LEU A 707 -13.40 14.14 -26.13
N LEU A 708 -14.19 14.02 -25.05
CA LEU A 708 -14.33 15.09 -24.07
C LEU A 708 -12.97 15.39 -23.41
N LEU A 709 -12.29 14.35 -22.89
CA LEU A 709 -10.98 14.48 -22.26
C LEU A 709 -9.89 14.92 -23.28
N PHE A 710 -9.90 14.33 -24.48
CA PHE A 710 -8.92 14.62 -25.52
C PHE A 710 -8.97 16.09 -25.96
N LEU A 711 -10.16 16.66 -26.19
CA LEU A 711 -10.34 18.05 -26.61
C LEU A 711 -10.18 19.05 -25.44
N GLU A 712 -10.47 18.64 -24.20
CA GLU A 712 -10.18 19.44 -23.02
C GLU A 712 -8.67 19.59 -22.79
N ALA A 713 -7.87 18.54 -23.01
CA ALA A 713 -6.41 18.62 -23.01
C ALA A 713 -5.87 19.38 -24.24
N ASN A 714 -6.37 19.07 -25.44
CA ASN A 714 -5.77 19.49 -26.71
C ASN A 714 -6.55 20.62 -27.41
N LYS A 715 -6.70 21.75 -26.71
CA LYS A 715 -7.45 22.96 -27.17
C LYS A 715 -6.94 23.59 -28.48
N SER A 716 -5.80 23.13 -29.00
CA SER A 716 -5.26 23.50 -30.31
C SER A 716 -5.92 22.75 -31.49
N ILE A 717 -6.74 21.73 -31.21
CA ILE A 717 -7.43 20.90 -32.21
C ILE A 717 -8.91 21.34 -32.29
N SER A 718 -9.31 21.83 -33.47
CA SER A 718 -10.68 22.23 -33.79
C SER A 718 -11.68 21.07 -33.64
N PRO A 719 -12.66 21.12 -32.71
CA PRO A 719 -13.66 20.06 -32.53
C PRO A 719 -14.47 19.75 -33.79
N GLU A 720 -14.71 20.75 -34.65
CA GLU A 720 -15.40 20.62 -35.94
C GLU A 720 -14.64 19.77 -36.97
N THR A 721 -13.36 19.46 -36.70
CA THR A 721 -12.53 18.53 -37.50
C THR A 721 -12.50 17.10 -36.93
N VAL A 722 -13.19 16.86 -35.81
CA VAL A 722 -13.23 15.59 -35.08
C VAL A 722 -14.59 14.90 -35.28
N TYR A 723 -14.57 13.57 -35.41
CA TYR A 723 -15.73 12.72 -35.67
C TYR A 723 -15.85 11.61 -34.63
N LEU A 724 -17.03 11.47 -34.03
CA LEU A 724 -17.43 10.28 -33.28
C LEU A 724 -18.28 9.38 -34.18
N GLN A 725 -17.86 8.12 -34.34
CA GLN A 725 -18.54 7.11 -35.13
C GLN A 725 -18.96 5.92 -34.28
N ASP A 726 -20.25 5.64 -34.24
CA ASP A 726 -20.82 4.48 -33.56
C ASP A 726 -22.20 4.12 -34.12
N LEU A 727 -22.75 3.00 -33.64
CA LEU A 727 -24.10 2.56 -33.93
C LEU A 727 -25.15 3.55 -33.39
N LYS A 728 -26.35 3.47 -33.98
CA LYS A 728 -27.44 4.43 -33.75
C LYS A 728 -27.84 4.61 -32.28
N TYR A 729 -27.75 3.59 -31.44
CA TYR A 729 -28.10 3.73 -30.03
C TYR A 729 -27.05 4.54 -29.25
N ALA A 730 -25.76 4.29 -29.51
CA ALA A 730 -24.62 4.99 -28.90
C ALA A 730 -24.56 6.45 -29.34
N ILE A 731 -24.70 6.71 -30.65
CA ILE A 731 -24.80 8.09 -31.17
C ILE A 731 -26.03 8.83 -30.61
N ASN A 732 -27.16 8.16 -30.38
CA ASN A 732 -28.29 8.77 -29.67
C ASN A 732 -28.03 8.99 -28.17
N SER A 733 -27.04 8.33 -27.57
CA SER A 733 -26.54 8.65 -26.23
C SER A 733 -25.56 9.83 -26.25
N ALA A 734 -24.62 9.87 -27.20
CA ALA A 734 -23.74 11.01 -27.44
C ALA A 734 -24.53 12.31 -27.70
N ARG A 735 -25.64 12.23 -28.45
CA ARG A 735 -26.61 13.35 -28.64
C ARG A 735 -27.28 13.85 -27.35
N ARG A 736 -27.13 13.15 -26.23
CA ARG A 736 -27.59 13.54 -24.87
C ARG A 736 -26.44 13.82 -23.90
N SER A 737 -25.18 13.60 -24.29
CA SER A 737 -23.99 13.89 -23.47
C SER A 737 -23.56 15.36 -23.62
N LYS A 738 -22.37 15.72 -23.12
CA LYS A 738 -21.81 17.06 -23.29
C LYS A 738 -21.34 17.35 -24.73
N LEU A 739 -21.13 16.32 -25.56
CA LEU A 739 -20.52 16.43 -26.90
C LEU A 739 -21.19 17.42 -27.87
N PRO A 740 -22.54 17.51 -27.98
CA PRO A 740 -23.17 18.46 -28.89
C PRO A 740 -22.87 19.92 -28.55
N GLY A 741 -22.50 20.21 -27.29
CA GLY A 741 -22.11 21.55 -26.83
C GLY A 741 -20.69 21.96 -27.22
N ILE A 742 -19.84 21.04 -27.65
CA ILE A 742 -18.43 21.33 -28.03
C ILE A 742 -18.17 21.27 -29.55
N GLY A 743 -19.14 20.88 -30.37
CA GLY A 743 -19.05 20.97 -31.84
C GLY A 743 -18.46 19.74 -32.58
N VAL A 744 -18.30 18.60 -31.90
CA VAL A 744 -17.86 17.34 -32.52
C VAL A 744 -18.92 16.79 -33.49
N ASN A 745 -18.48 16.24 -34.63
CA ASN A 745 -19.36 15.61 -35.60
C ASN A 745 -19.84 14.23 -35.10
N LEU A 746 -21.16 14.04 -34.97
CA LEU A 746 -21.75 12.77 -34.49
C LEU A 746 -22.33 11.96 -35.67
N GLN A 747 -21.67 10.87 -36.06
CA GLN A 747 -22.01 10.09 -37.25
C GLN A 747 -22.47 8.66 -36.91
N GLU A 748 -23.65 8.27 -37.39
CA GLU A 748 -24.12 6.88 -37.32
C GLU A 748 -23.33 6.04 -38.34
N HIS A 749 -22.49 5.11 -37.86
CA HIS A 749 -21.64 4.24 -38.69
C HIS A 749 -21.43 2.87 -38.02
N ASN A 750 -21.34 1.82 -38.83
CA ASN A 750 -20.96 0.47 -38.42
C ASN A 750 -19.57 0.17 -39.03
N PHE A 751 -18.57 -0.15 -38.21
CA PHE A 751 -17.19 -0.39 -38.67
C PHE A 751 -17.03 -1.61 -39.60
N PHE A 752 -18.07 -2.44 -39.78
CA PHE A 752 -18.10 -3.48 -40.82
C PHE A 752 -18.47 -2.95 -42.21
N ASP A 753 -19.09 -1.77 -42.31
CA ASP A 753 -19.28 -1.06 -43.57
C ASP A 753 -18.00 -0.27 -43.95
N PRO A 754 -17.82 0.13 -45.23
CA PRO A 754 -16.69 0.97 -45.62
C PRO A 754 -16.65 2.29 -44.83
N GLN A 755 -15.49 2.62 -44.27
CA GLN A 755 -15.25 3.84 -43.48
C GLN A 755 -15.55 5.10 -44.31
N PRO A 756 -16.57 5.91 -43.97
CA PRO A 756 -17.03 7.04 -44.79
C PRO A 756 -16.17 8.30 -44.67
N ILE A 757 -15.32 8.41 -43.64
CA ILE A 757 -14.41 9.55 -43.44
C ILE A 757 -13.01 9.14 -43.94
N GLU A 758 -12.75 9.40 -45.21
CA GLU A 758 -11.46 9.16 -45.85
C GLU A 758 -10.44 10.27 -45.54
N GLY A 759 -9.18 9.88 -45.44
CA GLY A 759 -8.03 10.79 -45.32
C GLY A 759 -7.82 11.45 -43.96
N ALA A 760 -8.46 10.99 -42.87
CA ALA A 760 -8.24 11.57 -41.56
C ALA A 760 -6.75 11.47 -41.12
N LYS A 761 -6.27 12.43 -40.33
CA LYS A 761 -4.87 12.43 -39.84
C LYS A 761 -4.64 11.29 -38.84
N ALA A 762 -5.56 11.12 -37.91
CA ALA A 762 -5.61 9.99 -36.98
C ALA A 762 -6.96 9.27 -37.05
N TYR A 763 -6.92 7.94 -36.97
CA TYR A 763 -8.05 7.09 -36.60
C TYR A 763 -7.75 6.49 -35.21
N TYR A 764 -8.74 6.44 -34.33
CA TYR A 764 -8.63 5.83 -32.99
C TYR A 764 -9.68 4.73 -32.87
N ILE A 765 -9.29 3.60 -32.28
CA ILE A 765 -10.18 2.49 -31.92
C ILE A 765 -9.71 1.92 -30.59
N ARG A 766 -10.65 1.63 -29.68
CA ARG A 766 -10.37 1.28 -28.29
C ARG A 766 -11.33 0.21 -27.78
N ALA A 767 -10.81 -0.81 -27.10
CA ALA A 767 -11.61 -1.88 -26.48
C ALA A 767 -12.71 -2.38 -27.44
N CYS A 768 -12.32 -2.74 -28.65
CA CYS A 768 -13.23 -3.10 -29.74
C CYS A 768 -12.71 -4.33 -30.49
N LEU A 769 -11.42 -4.41 -30.78
CA LEU A 769 -10.83 -5.58 -31.44
C LEU A 769 -10.86 -6.80 -30.50
N HIS A 770 -10.90 -6.61 -29.18
CA HIS A 770 -11.11 -7.69 -28.20
C HIS A 770 -12.56 -8.20 -28.11
N ASP A 771 -13.53 -7.59 -28.81
CA ASP A 771 -14.92 -8.07 -28.94
C ASP A 771 -15.17 -8.95 -30.19
N TRP A 772 -14.22 -8.99 -31.15
CA TRP A 772 -14.43 -9.67 -32.43
C TRP A 772 -13.35 -10.73 -32.75
N PRO A 773 -13.71 -11.83 -33.46
CA PRO A 773 -12.74 -12.79 -33.97
C PRO A 773 -11.90 -12.20 -35.12
N ASP A 774 -10.76 -12.81 -35.42
CA ASP A 774 -9.76 -12.24 -36.34
C ASP A 774 -10.27 -11.98 -37.76
N ASP A 775 -11.23 -12.77 -38.26
CA ASP A 775 -11.83 -12.54 -39.58
C ASP A 775 -12.70 -11.27 -39.61
N HIS A 776 -13.36 -10.93 -38.50
CA HIS A 776 -14.14 -9.70 -38.32
C HIS A 776 -13.22 -8.49 -38.06
N CYS A 777 -12.20 -8.63 -37.18
CA CYS A 777 -11.17 -7.60 -37.00
C CYS A 777 -10.44 -7.28 -38.31
N THR A 778 -10.20 -8.29 -39.15
CA THR A 778 -9.61 -8.11 -40.48
C THR A 778 -10.51 -7.29 -41.41
N VAL A 779 -11.84 -7.35 -41.29
CA VAL A 779 -12.75 -6.46 -42.06
C VAL A 779 -12.62 -5.02 -41.58
N ILE A 780 -12.74 -4.79 -40.26
CA ILE A 780 -12.63 -3.47 -39.62
C ILE A 780 -11.30 -2.79 -40.02
N LEU A 781 -10.18 -3.47 -39.76
CA LEU A 781 -8.85 -2.95 -40.06
C LEU A 781 -8.61 -2.70 -41.55
N ARG A 782 -9.20 -3.51 -42.45
CA ARG A 782 -9.14 -3.26 -43.91
C ARG A 782 -10.00 -2.09 -44.37
N HIS A 783 -11.04 -1.71 -43.62
CA HIS A 783 -11.82 -0.51 -43.94
C HIS A 783 -11.12 0.75 -43.45
N LEU A 784 -10.52 0.71 -42.27
CA LEU A 784 -9.64 1.78 -41.78
C LEU A 784 -8.42 1.96 -42.70
N ALA A 785 -7.72 0.87 -43.06
CA ALA A 785 -6.56 0.92 -43.97
C ALA A 785 -6.89 1.42 -45.40
N LYS A 786 -8.13 1.27 -45.88
CA LYS A 786 -8.56 1.87 -47.16
C LYS A 786 -8.79 3.38 -47.06
N ALA A 787 -9.27 3.86 -45.92
CA ALA A 787 -9.54 5.26 -45.66
C ALA A 787 -8.28 6.07 -45.30
N MET A 788 -7.23 5.40 -44.78
CA MET A 788 -5.95 6.03 -44.45
C MET A 788 -5.23 6.62 -45.67
N SER A 789 -4.71 7.83 -45.51
CA SER A 789 -3.70 8.42 -46.40
C SER A 789 -2.29 7.93 -46.04
N PRO A 790 -1.26 8.14 -46.88
CA PRO A 790 0.11 7.69 -46.61
C PRO A 790 0.75 8.25 -45.32
N ASP A 791 0.22 9.34 -44.78
CA ASP A 791 0.62 9.99 -43.53
C ASP A 791 -0.38 9.79 -42.37
N SER A 792 -1.47 9.03 -42.58
CA SER A 792 -2.42 8.71 -41.52
C SER A 792 -1.84 7.70 -40.54
N ARG A 793 -2.16 7.86 -39.24
CA ARG A 793 -1.92 6.84 -38.21
C ARG A 793 -3.23 6.23 -37.74
N LEU A 794 -3.20 4.93 -37.46
CA LEU A 794 -4.24 4.23 -36.72
C LEU A 794 -3.72 3.95 -35.31
N PHE A 795 -4.44 4.39 -34.30
CA PHE A 795 -4.13 4.18 -32.89
C PHE A 795 -5.12 3.16 -32.32
N ILE A 796 -4.60 2.06 -31.79
CA ILE A 796 -5.37 0.91 -31.27
C ILE A 796 -5.08 0.80 -29.77
N ALA A 797 -6.07 1.09 -28.93
CA ALA A 797 -5.96 1.01 -27.48
C ALA A 797 -6.63 -0.28 -26.98
N GLU A 798 -5.81 -1.27 -26.60
CA GLU A 798 -6.22 -2.64 -26.27
C GLU A 798 -5.28 -3.26 -25.22
N ASN A 799 -5.70 -4.36 -24.60
CA ASN A 799 -4.79 -5.21 -23.82
C ASN A 799 -3.85 -6.01 -24.72
N ILE A 800 -2.56 -6.04 -24.40
CA ILE A 800 -1.58 -6.92 -25.05
C ILE A 800 -1.28 -8.08 -24.11
N LYS A 801 -1.93 -9.23 -24.34
CA LYS A 801 -1.74 -10.47 -23.58
C LYS A 801 -0.25 -10.80 -23.44
N PRO A 802 0.33 -10.79 -22.23
CA PRO A 802 1.75 -11.06 -22.04
C PRO A 802 2.07 -12.54 -22.21
N LYS A 803 3.37 -12.86 -22.31
CA LYS A 803 3.86 -14.25 -22.34
C LYS A 803 3.95 -14.91 -20.95
N ASP A 804 3.76 -14.14 -19.89
CA ASP A 804 3.79 -14.61 -18.51
C ASP A 804 2.37 -14.93 -18.03
N PRO A 805 2.05 -16.19 -17.68
CA PRO A 805 0.71 -16.59 -17.23
C PRO A 805 0.36 -16.11 -15.80
N ARG A 806 1.19 -15.25 -15.20
CA ARG A 806 0.95 -14.62 -13.89
C ARG A 806 0.28 -13.24 -13.97
N SER A 807 -0.08 -12.79 -15.18
CA SER A 807 -0.81 -11.54 -15.42
C SER A 807 -2.33 -11.70 -15.22
N SER A 808 -2.97 -10.62 -14.77
CA SER A 808 -4.43 -10.49 -14.64
C SER A 808 -5.18 -10.50 -15.98
N THR A 809 -4.51 -10.27 -17.12
CA THR A 809 -5.09 -10.50 -18.45
C THR A 809 -5.51 -11.96 -18.65
N SER A 810 -4.99 -12.90 -17.85
CA SER A 810 -5.46 -14.30 -17.82
C SER A 810 -6.92 -14.41 -17.37
N ASP A 811 -7.36 -13.57 -16.42
CA ASP A 811 -8.74 -13.54 -15.95
C ASP A 811 -9.65 -12.92 -17.03
N MET A 812 -9.18 -11.86 -17.71
CA MET A 812 -9.90 -11.25 -18.84
C MET A 812 -10.04 -12.21 -20.03
N ASP A 813 -9.01 -12.97 -20.40
CA ASP A 813 -9.08 -13.96 -21.48
C ASP A 813 -10.06 -15.12 -21.18
N ILE A 814 -10.34 -15.37 -19.89
CA ILE A 814 -11.40 -16.28 -19.42
C ILE A 814 -12.78 -15.60 -19.43
N LEU A 815 -12.89 -14.34 -18.98
CA LEU A 815 -14.13 -13.57 -18.96
C LEU A 815 -14.67 -13.22 -20.36
N MET A 816 -13.78 -13.04 -21.34
CA MET A 816 -14.13 -12.84 -22.75
C MET A 816 -14.40 -14.17 -23.51
N MET A 817 -14.10 -15.32 -22.90
CA MET A 817 -14.42 -16.63 -23.50
C MET A 817 -15.93 -16.88 -23.63
N PRO A 818 -16.80 -16.49 -22.67
CA PRO A 818 -18.25 -16.43 -22.85
C PRO A 818 -18.77 -15.72 -24.10
N VAL A 819 -18.27 -14.52 -24.41
CA VAL A 819 -18.58 -13.81 -25.67
C VAL A 819 -17.80 -14.36 -26.88
N SER A 820 -17.03 -15.43 -26.67
CA SER A 820 -16.31 -16.24 -27.67
C SER A 820 -15.11 -15.54 -28.33
N VAL A 821 -14.47 -14.63 -27.61
CA VAL A 821 -13.30 -13.86 -28.06
C VAL A 821 -12.04 -14.23 -27.26
N CYS A 822 -10.95 -13.51 -27.47
CA CYS A 822 -9.64 -13.76 -26.90
C CYS A 822 -8.79 -12.49 -26.83
N GLU A 823 -8.06 -12.34 -25.73
CA GLU A 823 -7.00 -11.35 -25.62
C GLU A 823 -5.82 -11.76 -26.51
N ARG A 824 -5.11 -10.80 -27.12
CA ARG A 824 -4.09 -11.07 -28.16
C ARG A 824 -2.69 -10.65 -27.72
N THR A 825 -1.70 -11.48 -28.00
CA THR A 825 -0.28 -11.13 -27.86
C THR A 825 0.12 -10.11 -28.91
N LYS A 826 1.24 -9.39 -28.68
CA LYS A 826 1.84 -8.47 -29.66
C LYS A 826 2.00 -9.11 -31.05
N THR A 827 2.43 -10.37 -31.13
CA THR A 827 2.62 -11.09 -32.39
C THR A 827 1.31 -11.53 -33.08
N GLU A 828 0.24 -11.77 -32.31
CA GLU A 828 -1.10 -11.98 -32.87
C GLU A 828 -1.64 -10.67 -33.47
N PHE A 829 -1.45 -9.51 -32.80
CA PHE A 829 -1.77 -8.19 -33.35
C PHE A 829 -0.92 -7.81 -34.58
N GLU A 830 0.40 -8.03 -34.55
CA GLU A 830 1.30 -7.81 -35.70
C GLU A 830 0.83 -8.60 -36.94
N SER A 831 0.42 -9.85 -36.74
CA SER A 831 -0.10 -10.72 -37.81
C SER A 831 -1.44 -10.23 -38.36
N LEU A 832 -2.34 -9.78 -37.49
CA LEU A 832 -3.67 -9.25 -37.81
C LEU A 832 -3.60 -7.91 -38.58
N LEU A 833 -2.68 -7.03 -38.17
CA LEU A 833 -2.37 -5.78 -38.87
C LEU A 833 -1.82 -6.06 -40.28
N HIS A 834 -0.82 -6.94 -40.38
CA HIS A 834 -0.21 -7.31 -41.66
C HIS A 834 -1.23 -7.95 -42.63
N GLY A 835 -2.10 -8.84 -42.14
CA GLY A 835 -3.21 -9.42 -42.90
C GLY A 835 -4.26 -8.39 -43.37
N SER A 836 -4.22 -7.17 -42.82
CA SER A 836 -5.15 -6.07 -43.12
C SER A 836 -4.54 -4.96 -43.99
N GLY A 837 -3.24 -5.04 -44.32
CA GLY A 837 -2.52 -4.01 -45.09
C GLY A 837 -1.85 -2.93 -44.22
N LEU A 838 -1.71 -3.18 -42.93
CA LEU A 838 -1.09 -2.30 -41.95
C LEU A 838 0.22 -2.91 -41.42
N ARG A 839 1.06 -2.09 -40.80
CA ARG A 839 2.20 -2.54 -39.99
C ARG A 839 2.16 -1.86 -38.62
N LEU A 840 2.61 -2.56 -37.59
CA LEU A 840 2.93 -1.95 -36.31
C LEU A 840 4.15 -1.02 -36.47
N ASP A 841 4.20 0.07 -35.70
CA ASP A 841 5.29 1.06 -35.73
C ASP A 841 5.80 1.38 -34.32
N LEU A 842 4.89 1.56 -33.36
CA LEU A 842 5.19 1.90 -31.96
C LEU A 842 4.19 1.20 -31.02
N VAL A 843 4.64 0.83 -29.83
CA VAL A 843 3.78 0.44 -28.70
C VAL A 843 4.06 1.38 -27.53
N ILE A 844 3.00 1.97 -26.98
CA ILE A 844 3.03 2.89 -25.85
C ILE A 844 2.36 2.20 -24.66
N ARG A 845 3.08 2.06 -23.53
CA ARG A 845 2.58 1.43 -22.30
C ARG A 845 3.23 2.03 -21.06
N LYS A 846 2.65 1.74 -19.89
CA LYS A 846 3.31 1.93 -18.59
C LYS A 846 4.13 0.69 -18.19
N PRO A 847 5.16 0.79 -17.32
CA PRO A 847 6.03 -0.34 -16.98
C PRO A 847 5.36 -1.49 -16.22
N GLN A 848 4.15 -1.30 -15.68
CA GLN A 848 3.45 -2.26 -14.81
C GLN A 848 2.01 -2.57 -15.28
N GLY A 849 1.70 -2.42 -16.57
CA GLY A 849 0.35 -2.68 -17.11
C GLY A 849 0.36 -3.35 -18.49
N ASP A 850 -0.61 -4.23 -18.71
CA ASP A 850 -0.82 -4.95 -19.99
C ASP A 850 -1.63 -4.13 -21.02
N TRP A 851 -2.32 -3.07 -20.58
CA TRP A 851 -3.03 -2.11 -21.44
C TRP A 851 -2.05 -1.21 -22.19
N ALA A 852 -2.19 -1.10 -23.52
CA ALA A 852 -1.28 -0.35 -24.37
C ALA A 852 -1.99 0.37 -25.51
N VAL A 853 -1.34 1.42 -26.05
CA VAL A 853 -1.71 2.02 -27.34
C VAL A 853 -0.69 1.61 -28.39
N MET A 854 -1.15 0.81 -29.36
CA MET A 854 -0.39 0.43 -30.55
C MET A 854 -0.61 1.46 -31.65
N VAL A 855 0.47 1.97 -32.24
CA VAL A 855 0.44 2.83 -33.41
C VAL A 855 0.71 2.00 -34.65
N ALA A 856 -0.25 1.98 -35.57
CA ALA A 856 -0.18 1.30 -36.85
C ALA A 856 -0.16 2.29 -38.02
N LEU A 857 0.61 1.93 -39.05
CA LEU A 857 0.78 2.66 -40.29
C LEU A 857 0.36 1.78 -41.47
N LEU A 858 0.12 2.39 -42.63
CA LEU A 858 -0.01 1.63 -43.88
C LEU A 858 1.28 0.83 -44.14
N ALA A 859 1.12 -0.45 -44.49
CA ALA A 859 2.24 -1.22 -45.03
C ALA A 859 2.57 -0.67 -46.42
N GLU A 860 3.81 -0.20 -46.63
CA GLU A 860 4.27 0.11 -47.99
C GLU A 860 4.09 -1.11 -48.89
N ARG A 861 3.77 -0.89 -50.19
CA ARG A 861 3.74 -1.98 -51.17
C ARG A 861 5.14 -2.61 -51.26
N THR A 862 5.31 -3.74 -50.58
CA THR A 862 6.62 -4.35 -50.32
C THR A 862 7.44 -4.48 -51.60
N ARG A 863 8.57 -3.75 -51.68
CA ARG A 863 9.60 -4.05 -52.67
C ARG A 863 10.31 -5.32 -52.23
N TRP A 864 9.76 -6.46 -52.66
CA TRP A 864 10.43 -7.76 -52.62
C TRP A 864 11.82 -7.64 -53.24
N MET A 865 12.82 -8.26 -52.62
CA MET A 865 14.10 -8.48 -53.28
C MET A 865 13.92 -9.48 -54.43
N SER A 866 14.85 -9.51 -55.38
CA SER A 866 14.74 -10.33 -56.60
C SER A 866 14.75 -11.85 -56.36
N ASP A 867 14.96 -12.29 -55.12
CA ASP A 867 14.89 -13.67 -54.64
C ASP A 867 13.54 -14.03 -53.96
N GLY A 868 12.63 -13.06 -53.80
CA GLY A 868 11.35 -13.26 -53.12
C GLY A 868 11.40 -13.07 -51.59
N SER A 869 12.48 -12.54 -51.03
CA SER A 869 12.55 -12.16 -49.61
C SER A 869 12.09 -10.71 -49.35
N PRO A 870 11.52 -10.42 -48.16
CA PRO A 870 11.18 -9.04 -47.77
C PRO A 870 12.41 -8.29 -47.29
N MET A 871 12.55 -7.01 -47.67
CA MET A 871 13.54 -6.13 -47.04
C MET A 871 13.10 -5.80 -45.61
N ILE A 872 13.83 -6.30 -44.62
CA ILE A 872 13.65 -5.99 -43.20
C ILE A 872 14.20 -4.58 -42.94
N GLN A 873 13.34 -3.64 -42.58
CA GLN A 873 13.75 -2.37 -41.95
C GLN A 873 13.96 -2.55 -40.44
N ALA A 874 14.52 -1.53 -39.79
CA ALA A 874 15.07 -1.57 -38.43
C ALA A 874 14.10 -2.12 -37.36
N PRO A 875 14.62 -2.69 -36.24
CA PRO A 875 13.79 -3.18 -35.14
C PRO A 875 12.90 -2.08 -34.55
N LEU A 876 11.69 -2.48 -34.13
CA LEU A 876 10.69 -1.61 -33.50
C LEU A 876 11.20 -1.10 -32.14
N ASN A 877 10.99 0.19 -31.88
CA ASN A 877 11.19 0.76 -30.55
C ASN A 877 9.90 0.61 -29.73
N ASP A 878 9.93 -0.19 -28.66
CA ASP A 878 8.92 -0.10 -27.61
C ASP A 878 9.25 1.13 -26.73
N ARG A 879 8.28 2.02 -26.49
CA ARG A 879 8.48 3.25 -25.70
C ARG A 879 7.66 3.17 -24.42
N GLU A 880 8.36 2.94 -23.32
CA GLU A 880 7.77 3.00 -21.99
C GLU A 880 7.69 4.46 -21.54
N ILE A 881 6.52 4.87 -21.07
CA ILE A 881 6.28 6.19 -20.46
C ILE A 881 6.23 5.98 -18.94
N PRO A 882 6.87 6.84 -18.12
CA PRO A 882 6.79 6.79 -16.65
C PRO A 882 5.35 6.68 -16.10
#